data_AF-A0A953Y8E7-F1
#
_entry.id   AF-A0A953Y8E7-F1
#
_cell.length_a   1.000
_cell.length_b   1.000
_cell.length_c   1.000
_cell.angle_alpha   90.00
_cell.angle_beta   90.00
_cell.angle_gamma   90.00
#
_symmetry.space_group_name_H-M   'P 1'
#
loop_
_entity.id
_entity.type
_entity.pdbx_description
1 polymer ?
#
loop_
_entity_poly.entity_id
_entity_poly.type
_entity_poly.pdbx_seq_one_letter_code
_entity_poly.pdbx_strand_id
1 'polypeptide(L)'
;MPGSNDDVLIPFLSWADRHPDRRLFCFLDAQGREVEQHTYGEFVVRTGAVAEFLQRSLPKLRAGDRVLLAYPPGLDMITAFFACVRLGWIPVPVYPPTSHGYDGALAKMNFIAQDCGASAVLTTRAFYWSMRVNRVRHRIRTRSLRRDPVSALPWVRTSDAPRAQRPEFEPGHSETLFLQYTSGSTRNPRGVMVSHRNLLSNCEAVVDHLPVGVSWLPQYHDMGLIGYYLFFAMKGGTTYGFSPVDFIQRPLLWLETITKYRGTAASAPDFAFAYCLREDKVPTDALARLDLSSLRFFMNAAEPVRAANVRAFLQRFRPAGLRPEVFFSAFGLAEYTLAATNYGRRILTVDAAAFAGGSVVPSAAPLGPAGKELVSCGAPLPGVELRIVDPETRAPLPAEQVGEIWLAGPSRCAGYWGQPQATREVFEARLAGDPSTPWLRTGDLGFLHGEELFHCGRLKDLVILRGQNYYPQDVEAIVQQDPRVRAGCTAAFSVVADEAAEEALVVVAELRDPARLPDAAALSRQVQAALGIAVDTLVFIRARTLAKTSSGKVSRHRVKRAYLEGELEAVAVVRPGLGEASGSAAAATDPVHEVFARYGLRGTEEWTLAESGIDSLRLVELAQDLKGVLVEAGLEELSEALTVQSLQQLAIAELGALLTQVAEGPSVARVRFRRVLTRIAKEHHAFEQELMERDARLNFDPACLPVFRGLSEAPRPRSEAPRAQPKGPQAPGSEAPAAGSVFLTGGTGFFGPFLLLELLRQLPERPVLVLVRAETPEAGKQRLLEALATVRPLAELPPAWLERIQPVCGDLARTNLGLTTAAWEALAEQVGTIYHNGALVNYLYDYATMRATNVAGTNEVLRLAMSHRPKQLNHVSSTFIFGWSTKEVLWETDPNEDRELLDFGYSQSKWVAEQVVRDAMAQGLQARIFRPALITPSVAGGGGSFDIAVRLLAFMVKHQLTTTAQNQVSFCPADLVARNIVAIGEQPASVGLTFHVTRDDYANMSDVTAILAQLGELKFTAYDLDRFVTEVTERCVPGDILFPLLDFFLRSMDNIAAMEFKRYDNAAYRRFRASSPEGLADPPLRDVVGGLWRFMKRRGLIAAPAGVV
;
A
#
# COMPACT_ATOMS: atom_id res chain seq x y z
N MET A 1 6.76 37.89 8.85
CA MET A 1 7.40 36.72 9.47
C MET A 1 7.28 36.86 10.99
N PRO A 2 6.23 36.37 11.64
CA PRO A 2 6.25 36.21 13.09
C PRO A 2 6.98 34.87 13.38
N GLY A 3 8.03 34.75 14.18
CA GLY A 3 8.55 35.62 15.23
C GLY A 3 8.79 34.85 16.54
N SER A 4 8.47 33.56 16.63
CA SER A 4 8.84 32.70 17.76
C SER A 4 9.92 31.69 17.34
N ASN A 5 10.94 31.51 18.19
CA ASN A 5 12.01 30.52 18.01
C ASN A 5 11.52 29.05 18.15
N ASP A 6 10.21 28.83 18.28
CA ASP A 6 9.61 27.58 18.74
C ASP A 6 8.80 26.86 17.65
N ASP A 7 9.04 27.13 16.35
CA ASP A 7 8.37 26.46 15.22
C ASP A 7 9.17 25.22 14.74
N VAL A 8 8.53 24.05 14.72
CA VAL A 8 9.08 22.79 14.19
C VAL A 8 9.58 22.89 12.74
N LEU A 9 9.05 23.79 11.92
CA LEU A 9 9.54 23.96 10.56
C LEU A 9 10.98 24.53 10.54
N ILE A 10 11.41 25.28 11.55
CA ILE A 10 12.74 25.88 11.61
C ILE A 10 13.86 24.81 11.64
N PRO A 11 13.91 23.88 12.63
CA PRO A 11 14.94 22.85 12.64
C PRO A 11 14.81 21.89 11.45
N PHE A 12 13.59 21.56 11.00
CA PHE A 12 13.38 20.73 9.81
C PHE A 12 13.97 21.35 8.54
N LEU A 13 13.66 22.62 8.26
CA LEU A 13 14.19 23.33 7.10
C LEU A 13 15.70 23.56 7.21
N SER A 14 16.21 23.86 8.40
CA SER A 14 17.65 23.95 8.66
C SER A 14 18.40 22.66 8.31
N TRP A 15 17.81 21.49 8.56
CA TRP A 15 18.36 20.21 8.13
C TRP A 15 18.28 20.01 6.62
N ALA A 16 17.16 20.38 6.01
CA ALA A 16 16.99 20.27 4.57
C ALA A 16 17.94 21.16 3.77
N ASP A 17 18.22 22.37 4.27
CA ASP A 17 19.15 23.30 3.63
C ASP A 17 20.61 22.81 3.72
N ARG A 18 20.99 22.20 4.85
CA ARG A 18 22.36 21.71 5.07
C ARG A 18 22.62 20.33 4.47
N HIS A 19 21.60 19.48 4.41
CA HIS A 19 21.72 18.07 4.02
C HIS A 19 20.56 17.62 3.10
N PRO A 20 20.35 18.27 1.94
CA PRO A 20 19.19 18.01 1.08
C PRO A 20 19.15 16.58 0.54
N ASP A 21 20.30 15.97 0.26
CA ASP A 21 20.40 14.61 -0.30
C ASP A 21 20.31 13.51 0.76
N ARG A 22 20.29 13.88 2.05
CA ARG A 22 20.17 12.90 3.12
C ARG A 22 18.78 12.29 3.13
N ARG A 23 18.71 10.97 3.27
CA ARG A 23 17.44 10.26 3.43
C ARG A 23 16.75 10.68 4.72
N LEU A 24 15.51 11.12 4.61
CA LEU A 24 14.64 11.44 5.76
C LEU A 24 13.71 10.27 6.04
N PHE A 25 12.96 9.80 5.03
CA PHE A 25 11.98 8.74 5.19
C PHE A 25 12.13 7.65 4.13
N CYS A 26 11.86 6.41 4.52
CA CYS A 26 11.74 5.24 3.65
C CYS A 26 10.64 4.34 4.18
N PHE A 27 9.74 3.90 3.32
CA PHE A 27 8.66 2.98 3.64
C PHE A 27 8.88 1.64 2.91
N LEU A 28 8.68 0.53 3.62
CA LEU A 28 8.93 -0.82 3.14
C LEU A 28 7.62 -1.61 3.00
N ASP A 29 7.60 -2.57 2.08
CA ASP A 29 6.53 -3.59 2.01
C ASP A 29 6.81 -4.80 2.93
N ALA A 30 5.88 -5.76 2.95
CA ALA A 30 5.99 -7.01 3.73
C ALA A 30 7.23 -7.86 3.40
N GLN A 31 7.86 -7.64 2.25
CA GLN A 31 9.09 -8.32 1.83
C GLN A 31 10.36 -7.50 2.17
N GLY A 32 10.22 -6.32 2.79
CA GLY A 32 11.32 -5.43 3.14
C GLY A 32 11.88 -4.64 1.95
N ARG A 33 11.14 -4.54 0.85
CA ARG A 33 11.51 -3.76 -0.33
C ARG A 33 11.08 -2.31 -0.14
N GLU A 34 11.93 -1.37 -0.56
CA GLU A 34 11.63 0.06 -0.49
C GLU A 34 10.56 0.42 -1.53
N VAL A 35 9.37 0.83 -1.05
CA VAL A 35 8.23 1.20 -1.90
C VAL A 35 8.03 2.71 -2.01
N GLU A 36 8.45 3.47 -0.99
CA GLU A 36 8.43 4.93 -1.01
C GLU A 36 9.63 5.48 -0.25
N GLN A 37 10.22 6.58 -0.71
CA GLN A 37 11.33 7.24 -0.03
C GLN A 37 11.32 8.74 -0.31
N HIS A 38 11.86 9.52 0.63
CA HIS A 38 12.15 10.94 0.44
C HIS A 38 13.48 11.30 1.11
N THR A 39 14.34 12.03 0.41
CA THR A 39 15.38 12.84 1.03
C THR A 39 14.79 14.08 1.71
N TYR A 40 15.57 14.80 2.52
CA TYR A 40 15.10 16.06 3.11
C TYR A 40 14.69 17.08 2.02
N GLY A 41 15.51 17.23 0.97
CA GLY A 41 15.22 18.14 -0.13
C GLY A 41 13.96 17.74 -0.91
N GLU A 42 13.84 16.46 -1.24
CA GLU A 42 12.64 15.91 -1.90
C GLU A 42 11.38 16.11 -1.05
N PHE A 43 11.48 15.90 0.27
CA PHE A 43 10.36 16.06 1.18
C PHE A 43 9.93 17.53 1.33
N VAL A 44 10.86 18.48 1.32
CA VAL A 44 10.54 19.92 1.30
C VAL A 44 9.75 20.28 0.03
N VAL A 45 10.22 19.85 -1.13
CA VAL A 45 9.54 20.09 -2.41
C VAL A 45 8.16 19.43 -2.41
N ARG A 46 8.07 18.18 -1.97
CA ARG A 46 6.82 17.42 -1.96
C ARG A 46 5.79 18.01 -1.00
N THR A 47 6.19 18.39 0.21
CA THR A 47 5.27 19.02 1.19
C THR A 47 4.81 20.40 0.71
N GLY A 48 5.67 21.17 0.04
CA GLY A 48 5.27 22.44 -0.58
C GLY A 48 4.28 22.25 -1.74
N ALA A 49 4.51 21.28 -2.63
CA ALA A 49 3.60 21.00 -3.74
C ALA A 49 2.21 20.54 -3.26
N VAL A 50 2.17 19.75 -2.18
CA VAL A 50 0.91 19.39 -1.52
C VAL A 50 0.27 20.62 -0.87
N ALA A 51 1.04 21.50 -0.22
CA ALA A 51 0.50 22.73 0.39
C ALA A 51 -0.15 23.66 -0.66
N GLU A 52 0.52 23.90 -1.79
CA GLU A 52 -0.04 24.66 -2.92
C GLU A 52 -1.35 24.03 -3.44
N PHE A 53 -1.35 22.71 -3.65
CA PHE A 53 -2.54 21.98 -4.10
C PHE A 53 -3.70 22.09 -3.10
N LEU A 54 -3.41 21.97 -1.80
CA LEU A 54 -4.39 22.10 -0.73
C LEU A 54 -4.97 23.51 -0.67
N GLN A 55 -4.13 24.54 -0.74
CA GLN A 55 -4.57 25.95 -0.72
C GLN A 55 -5.50 26.27 -1.91
N ARG A 56 -5.21 25.72 -3.09
CA ARG A 56 -6.09 25.83 -4.28
C ARG A 56 -7.38 25.03 -4.15
N SER A 57 -7.32 23.83 -3.59
CA SER A 57 -8.48 22.95 -3.44
C SER A 57 -9.44 23.41 -2.35
N LEU A 58 -8.93 24.12 -1.34
CA LEU A 58 -9.66 24.54 -0.15
C LEU A 58 -9.43 26.04 0.14
N PRO A 59 -9.78 26.95 -0.78
CA PRO A 59 -9.43 28.38 -0.69
C PRO A 59 -10.11 29.12 0.46
N LYS A 60 -11.08 28.49 1.13
CA LYS A 60 -11.81 29.04 2.28
C LYS A 60 -11.14 28.77 3.62
N LEU A 61 -10.23 27.79 3.70
CA LEU A 61 -9.55 27.45 4.94
C LEU A 61 -8.53 28.54 5.31
N ARG A 62 -8.31 28.71 6.61
CA ARG A 62 -7.40 29.69 7.20
C ARG A 62 -6.50 29.01 8.23
N ALA A 63 -5.43 29.70 8.64
CA ALA A 63 -4.61 29.23 9.75
C ALA A 63 -5.49 28.98 11.00
N GLY A 64 -5.23 27.89 11.71
CA GLY A 64 -6.07 27.38 12.80
C GLY A 64 -7.21 26.44 12.36
N ASP A 65 -7.43 26.24 11.05
CA ASP A 65 -8.45 25.28 10.59
C ASP A 65 -8.04 23.83 10.81
N ARG A 66 -8.98 23.03 11.35
CA ARG A 66 -8.74 21.62 11.68
C ARG A 66 -9.03 20.75 10.48
N VAL A 67 -8.10 19.88 10.14
CA VAL A 67 -8.19 19.03 8.96
C VAL A 67 -7.91 17.59 9.33
N LEU A 68 -8.87 16.69 9.09
CA LEU A 68 -8.68 15.27 9.40
C LEU A 68 -7.70 14.64 8.42
N LEU A 69 -6.76 13.84 8.93
CA LEU A 69 -5.86 13.03 8.11
C LEU A 69 -6.27 11.56 8.22
N ALA A 70 -6.97 11.06 7.21
CA ALA A 70 -7.44 9.66 7.13
C ALA A 70 -6.66 8.92 6.03
N TYR A 71 -5.56 8.27 6.40
CA TYR A 71 -4.63 7.64 5.47
C TYR A 71 -4.31 6.20 5.86
N PRO A 72 -4.10 5.29 4.89
CA PRO A 72 -3.42 4.03 5.15
C PRO A 72 -1.95 4.30 5.56
N PRO A 73 -1.26 3.34 6.19
CA PRO A 73 0.16 3.46 6.51
C PRO A 73 1.00 3.79 5.27
N GLY A 74 1.86 4.81 5.36
CA GLY A 74 2.71 5.28 4.25
C GLY A 74 3.25 6.70 4.49
N LEU A 75 4.02 7.27 3.55
CA LEU A 75 4.59 8.63 3.75
C LEU A 75 3.64 9.74 3.30
N ASP A 76 2.54 9.41 2.61
CA ASP A 76 1.52 10.37 2.18
C ASP A 76 0.88 11.12 3.36
N MET A 77 0.60 10.44 4.48
CA MET A 77 0.02 11.09 5.66
C MET A 77 1.00 12.07 6.29
N ILE A 78 2.27 11.67 6.41
CA ILE A 78 3.33 12.51 6.96
C ILE A 78 3.56 13.72 6.06
N THR A 79 3.53 13.52 4.74
CA THR A 79 3.56 14.61 3.76
C THR A 79 2.40 15.59 3.96
N ALA A 80 1.16 15.07 4.09
CA ALA A 80 -0.03 15.89 4.31
C ALA A 80 0.03 16.64 5.66
N PHE A 81 0.57 16.00 6.70
CA PHE A 81 0.80 16.63 8.00
C PHE A 81 1.69 17.87 7.86
N PHE A 82 2.89 17.73 7.29
CA PHE A 82 3.80 18.87 7.11
C PHE A 82 3.24 19.94 6.15
N ALA A 83 2.48 19.53 5.12
CA ALA A 83 1.79 20.48 4.24
C ALA A 83 0.74 21.31 5.00
N CYS A 84 -0.05 20.70 5.89
CA CYS A 84 -0.97 21.41 6.77
C CYS A 84 -0.24 22.39 7.69
N VAL A 85 0.85 21.95 8.32
CA VAL A 85 1.66 22.81 9.22
C VAL A 85 2.20 24.03 8.48
N ARG A 86 2.70 23.87 7.24
CA ARG A 86 3.15 24.98 6.38
C ARG A 86 2.05 26.00 6.06
N LEU A 87 0.79 25.57 6.01
CA LEU A 87 -0.38 26.43 5.78
C LEU A 87 -0.96 27.00 7.09
N GLY A 88 -0.38 26.64 8.24
CA GLY A 88 -0.92 26.96 9.57
C GLY A 88 -2.22 26.22 9.89
N TRP A 89 -2.60 25.19 9.15
CA TRP A 89 -3.75 24.35 9.46
C TRP A 89 -3.37 23.35 10.56
N ILE A 90 -4.35 22.97 11.38
CA ILE A 90 -4.18 22.02 12.48
C ILE A 90 -4.53 20.61 11.97
N PRO A 91 -3.54 19.78 11.59
CA PRO A 91 -3.80 18.39 11.25
C PRO A 91 -4.38 17.61 12.44
N VAL A 92 -5.30 16.71 12.15
CA VAL A 92 -5.92 15.80 13.12
C VAL A 92 -5.80 14.37 12.58
N PRO A 93 -4.72 13.65 12.91
CA PRO A 93 -4.56 12.25 12.52
C PRO A 93 -5.70 11.40 13.11
N VAL A 94 -6.35 10.61 12.27
CA VAL A 94 -7.43 9.70 12.70
C VAL A 94 -7.17 8.30 12.19
N TYR A 95 -7.66 7.30 12.94
CA TYR A 95 -7.67 5.92 12.48
C TYR A 95 -8.51 5.84 11.20
N PRO A 96 -7.94 5.45 10.05
CA PRO A 96 -8.71 5.30 8.82
C PRO A 96 -9.74 4.18 9.03
N PRO A 97 -11.04 4.39 8.69
CA PRO A 97 -12.01 3.31 8.70
C PRO A 97 -11.63 2.24 7.67
N THR A 98 -10.93 1.20 8.12
CA THR A 98 -10.65 -0.01 7.36
C THR A 98 -11.88 -0.91 7.37
N SER A 99 -11.92 -1.91 6.50
CA SER A 99 -13.04 -2.85 6.42
C SER A 99 -13.32 -3.55 7.77
N HIS A 100 -12.26 -3.84 8.54
CA HIS A 100 -12.37 -4.42 9.88
C HIS A 100 -12.80 -3.35 10.91
N GLY A 101 -13.93 -3.55 11.59
CA GLY A 101 -14.42 -2.60 12.59
C GLY A 101 -14.84 -1.24 11.99
N TYR A 102 -15.17 -1.21 10.68
CA TYR A 102 -15.51 -0.02 9.91
C TYR A 102 -16.51 0.90 10.63
N ASP A 103 -17.58 0.35 11.19
CA ASP A 103 -18.64 1.12 11.85
C ASP A 103 -18.12 1.83 13.11
N GLY A 104 -17.30 1.14 13.91
CA GLY A 104 -16.67 1.71 15.10
C GLY A 104 -15.64 2.79 14.75
N ALA A 105 -14.82 2.53 13.73
CA ALA A 105 -13.85 3.51 13.23
C ALA A 105 -14.52 4.75 12.62
N LEU A 106 -15.57 4.56 11.82
CA LEU A 106 -16.36 5.64 11.24
C LEU A 106 -17.11 6.43 12.32
N ALA A 107 -17.65 5.77 13.34
CA ALA A 107 -18.29 6.45 14.48
C ALA A 107 -17.29 7.32 15.25
N LYS A 108 -16.09 6.80 15.54
CA LYS A 108 -15.00 7.57 16.16
C LYS A 108 -14.58 8.75 15.29
N MET A 109 -14.37 8.54 13.99
CA MET A 109 -14.01 9.61 13.07
C MET A 109 -15.09 10.69 12.97
N ASN A 110 -16.38 10.30 12.94
CA ASN A 110 -17.50 11.24 12.97
C ASN A 110 -17.55 12.06 14.25
N PHE A 111 -17.31 11.42 15.40
CA PHE A 111 -17.22 12.11 16.68
C PHE A 111 -16.07 13.13 16.65
N ILE A 112 -14.88 12.71 16.24
CA ILE A 112 -13.69 13.57 16.15
C ILE A 112 -13.96 14.77 15.23
N ALA A 113 -14.55 14.54 14.05
CA ALA A 113 -14.91 15.59 13.11
C ALA A 113 -15.82 16.65 13.71
N GLN A 114 -16.80 16.23 14.52
CA GLN A 114 -17.71 17.15 15.20
C GLN A 114 -17.03 17.89 16.35
N ASP A 115 -16.28 17.18 17.19
CA ASP A 115 -15.66 17.72 18.39
C ASP A 115 -14.60 18.78 18.06
N CYS A 116 -13.73 18.53 17.06
CA CYS A 116 -12.78 19.53 16.58
C CYS A 116 -13.38 20.51 15.55
N GLY A 117 -14.62 20.28 15.12
CA GLY A 117 -15.27 21.05 14.07
C GLY A 117 -14.52 21.00 12.74
N ALA A 118 -14.02 19.85 12.30
CA ALA A 118 -13.16 19.71 11.12
C ALA A 118 -13.70 20.42 9.86
N SER A 119 -12.81 21.05 9.10
CA SER A 119 -13.16 21.81 7.88
C SER A 119 -13.01 20.99 6.60
N ALA A 120 -12.20 19.92 6.63
CA ALA A 120 -11.94 19.03 5.49
C ALA A 120 -11.38 17.67 5.95
N VAL A 121 -11.35 16.71 5.03
CA VAL A 121 -10.65 15.43 5.18
C VAL A 121 -9.62 15.29 4.08
N LEU A 122 -8.37 14.99 4.45
CA LEU A 122 -7.31 14.66 3.52
C LEU A 122 -7.07 13.15 3.52
N THR A 123 -6.82 12.60 2.33
CA THR A 123 -6.56 11.18 2.15
C THR A 123 -5.80 10.90 0.85
N THR A 124 -5.50 9.64 0.56
CA THR A 124 -5.02 9.19 -0.76
C THR A 124 -6.19 8.86 -1.68
N ARG A 125 -5.93 8.87 -2.99
CA ARG A 125 -6.89 8.47 -4.01
C ARG A 125 -7.37 7.03 -3.80
N ALA A 126 -6.46 6.09 -3.51
CA ALA A 126 -6.81 4.70 -3.25
C ALA A 126 -7.75 4.55 -2.05
N PHE A 127 -7.44 5.19 -0.92
CA PHE A 127 -8.26 5.08 0.28
C PHE A 127 -9.61 5.79 0.16
N TYR A 128 -9.67 6.93 -0.53
CA TYR A 128 -10.93 7.63 -0.82
C TYR A 128 -11.97 6.69 -1.46
N TRP A 129 -11.55 5.85 -2.40
CA TRP A 129 -12.45 4.90 -3.06
C TRP A 129 -12.86 3.75 -2.18
N SER A 130 -11.91 3.13 -1.46
CA SER A 130 -12.23 2.10 -0.45
C SER A 130 -13.27 2.63 0.56
N MET A 131 -13.09 3.86 1.04
CA MET A 131 -14.01 4.53 1.95
C MET A 131 -15.40 4.76 1.32
N ARG A 132 -15.47 5.19 0.05
CA ARG A 132 -16.74 5.34 -0.67
C ARG A 132 -17.50 4.03 -0.83
N VAL A 133 -16.80 2.95 -1.19
CA VAL A 133 -17.39 1.61 -1.32
C VAL A 133 -17.90 1.14 0.04
N ASN A 134 -17.09 1.23 1.08
CA ASN A 134 -17.47 0.83 2.44
C ASN A 134 -18.64 1.65 3.01
N ARG A 135 -18.78 2.95 2.68
CA ARG A 135 -19.96 3.74 3.07
C ARG A 135 -21.24 3.26 2.41
N VAL A 136 -21.16 2.91 1.13
CA VAL A 136 -22.28 2.33 0.40
C VAL A 136 -22.67 1.00 1.05
N ARG A 137 -21.70 0.14 1.37
CA ARG A 137 -21.90 -1.12 2.12
C ARG A 137 -22.63 -0.88 3.45
N HIS A 138 -22.15 0.07 4.27
CA HIS A 138 -22.74 0.39 5.57
C HIS A 138 -24.18 0.93 5.48
N ARG A 139 -24.46 1.87 4.56
CA ARG A 139 -25.83 2.41 4.37
C ARG A 139 -26.82 1.33 3.95
N ILE A 140 -26.39 0.40 3.08
CA ILE A 140 -27.21 -0.74 2.66
C ILE A 140 -27.45 -1.68 3.85
N ARG A 141 -26.41 -1.98 4.63
CA ARG A 141 -26.48 -2.91 5.78
C ARG A 141 -27.36 -2.39 6.93
N THR A 142 -27.27 -1.10 7.25
CA THR A 142 -27.90 -0.55 8.47
C THR A 142 -29.24 0.13 8.25
N ARG A 143 -29.68 0.33 6.99
CA ARG A 143 -30.87 1.15 6.63
C ARG A 143 -30.88 2.53 7.32
N SER A 144 -29.72 3.03 7.74
CA SER A 144 -29.59 4.22 8.58
C SER A 144 -29.63 5.49 7.74
N LEU A 145 -30.60 6.37 8.05
CA LEU A 145 -30.69 7.75 7.53
C LEU A 145 -29.90 8.76 8.39
N ARG A 146 -29.09 8.29 9.36
CA ARG A 146 -28.35 9.21 10.26
C ARG A 146 -27.40 10.10 9.45
N ARG A 147 -27.41 11.41 9.74
CA ARG A 147 -26.43 12.36 9.21
C ARG A 147 -25.03 11.86 9.57
N ASP A 148 -24.19 11.75 8.56
CA ASP A 148 -22.77 11.40 8.63
C ASP A 148 -22.01 12.72 8.42
N PRO A 149 -21.53 13.39 9.49
CA PRO A 149 -20.89 14.70 9.41
C PRO A 149 -19.66 14.71 8.51
N VAL A 150 -18.85 13.65 8.57
CA VAL A 150 -17.64 13.53 7.74
C VAL A 150 -17.98 13.47 6.26
N SER A 151 -19.16 12.95 5.91
CA SER A 151 -19.65 12.96 4.52
C SER A 151 -19.90 14.35 3.95
N ALA A 152 -20.20 15.33 4.80
CA ALA A 152 -20.51 16.69 4.39
C ALA A 152 -19.24 17.55 4.23
N LEU A 153 -18.10 17.07 4.74
CA LEU A 153 -16.82 17.74 4.61
C LEU A 153 -16.26 17.57 3.18
N PRO A 154 -15.51 18.55 2.67
CA PRO A 154 -14.70 18.37 1.48
C PRO A 154 -13.64 17.27 1.71
N TRP A 155 -13.62 16.28 0.81
CA TRP A 155 -12.58 15.26 0.78
C TRP A 155 -11.57 15.59 -0.31
N VAL A 156 -10.30 15.76 0.07
CA VAL A 156 -9.21 16.10 -0.84
C VAL A 156 -8.19 14.98 -0.89
N ARG A 157 -7.88 14.53 -2.11
CA ARG A 157 -6.97 13.41 -2.38
C ARG A 157 -5.57 13.98 -2.60
N THR A 158 -4.70 13.98 -1.58
CA THR A 158 -3.36 14.60 -1.68
C THR A 158 -2.43 13.88 -2.64
N SER A 159 -2.72 12.62 -2.97
CA SER A 159 -2.01 11.88 -4.02
C SER A 159 -2.27 12.42 -5.43
N ASP A 160 -3.29 13.27 -5.63
CA ASP A 160 -3.53 13.97 -6.90
C ASP A 160 -2.67 15.25 -7.03
N ALA A 161 -1.98 15.68 -5.97
CA ALA A 161 -1.15 16.88 -6.00
C ALA A 161 0.01 16.70 -7.01
N PRO A 162 0.18 17.63 -7.97
CA PRO A 162 1.23 17.55 -8.98
C PRO A 162 2.61 17.59 -8.33
N ARG A 163 3.61 17.04 -9.02
CA ARG A 163 5.01 17.17 -8.61
C ARG A 163 5.56 18.49 -9.15
N ALA A 164 5.23 19.59 -8.49
CA ALA A 164 5.81 20.90 -8.81
C ALA A 164 7.25 20.99 -8.28
N GLN A 165 8.19 21.45 -9.10
CA GLN A 165 9.59 21.64 -8.68
C GLN A 165 9.77 22.90 -7.81
N ARG A 166 8.89 23.90 -7.94
CA ARG A 166 8.89 25.14 -7.18
C ARG A 166 7.47 25.47 -6.74
N PRO A 167 7.06 25.02 -5.55
CA PRO A 167 5.71 25.25 -5.09
C PRO A 167 5.49 26.70 -4.67
N GLU A 168 4.34 27.25 -5.05
CA GLU A 168 3.91 28.61 -4.69
C GLU A 168 2.65 28.55 -3.81
N PHE A 169 2.80 28.86 -2.52
CA PHE A 169 1.70 28.92 -1.56
C PHE A 169 1.97 29.98 -0.49
N GLU A 170 0.92 30.55 0.07
CA GLU A 170 1.04 31.48 1.21
C GLU A 170 1.23 30.71 2.52
N PRO A 171 2.37 30.85 3.22
CA PRO A 171 2.60 30.19 4.50
C PRO A 171 1.68 30.71 5.60
N GLY A 172 1.30 29.85 6.53
CA GLY A 172 0.52 30.19 7.73
C GLY A 172 1.15 29.64 8.99
N HIS A 173 0.62 30.04 10.15
CA HIS A 173 1.09 29.58 11.47
C HIS A 173 -0.08 29.35 12.44
N SER A 174 0.04 28.32 13.28
CA SER A 174 -0.88 28.01 14.37
C SER A 174 -0.08 27.63 15.61
N GLU A 175 -0.44 28.15 16.79
CA GLU A 175 0.22 27.78 18.05
C GLU A 175 0.06 26.29 18.37
N THR A 176 -1.10 25.71 18.04
CA THR A 176 -1.34 24.27 18.12
C THR A 176 -0.82 23.63 16.84
N LEU A 177 0.16 22.73 16.99
CA LEU A 177 0.76 21.98 15.89
C LEU A 177 -0.24 20.96 15.34
N PHE A 178 -0.87 20.18 16.23
CA PHE A 178 -1.87 19.18 15.84
C PHE A 178 -2.74 18.77 17.03
N LEU A 179 -3.86 18.09 16.75
CA LEU A 179 -4.70 17.48 17.79
C LEU A 179 -4.48 15.97 17.83
N GLN A 180 -4.01 15.45 18.96
CA GLN A 180 -3.93 14.02 19.21
C GLN A 180 -5.19 13.58 19.97
N TYR A 181 -6.07 12.83 19.31
CA TYR A 181 -7.22 12.26 20.00
C TYR A 181 -6.84 11.04 20.83
N THR A 182 -7.26 11.03 22.10
CA THR A 182 -7.14 9.88 23.01
C THR A 182 -8.53 9.31 23.32
N SER A 183 -8.62 8.04 23.71
CA SER A 183 -9.88 7.33 23.91
C SER A 183 -10.72 7.82 25.11
N GLY A 184 -10.20 8.69 25.99
CA GLY A 184 -10.93 9.43 27.02
C GLY A 184 -11.59 8.60 28.14
N SER A 185 -11.44 8.99 29.42
CA SER A 185 -12.10 8.30 30.57
C SER A 185 -13.63 8.42 30.63
N THR A 186 -14.20 9.20 29.72
CA THR A 186 -15.62 9.36 29.43
C THR A 186 -15.81 8.81 28.03
N ARG A 187 -16.92 8.11 27.75
CA ARG A 187 -17.36 7.47 26.47
C ARG A 187 -16.95 8.13 25.12
N ASN A 188 -16.50 9.38 25.13
CA ASN A 188 -16.14 10.21 24.00
C ASN A 188 -14.62 10.54 24.00
N PRO A 189 -13.91 10.32 22.87
CA PRO A 189 -12.52 10.74 22.68
C PRO A 189 -12.27 12.21 23.02
N ARG A 190 -11.04 12.56 23.41
CA ARG A 190 -10.65 13.95 23.71
C ARG A 190 -9.46 14.37 22.85
N GLY A 191 -9.55 15.53 22.19
CA GLY A 191 -8.46 16.08 21.40
C GLY A 191 -7.44 16.81 22.27
N VAL A 192 -6.27 16.24 22.48
CA VAL A 192 -5.14 16.90 23.18
C VAL A 192 -4.50 17.92 22.25
N MET A 193 -4.35 19.16 22.73
CA MET A 193 -3.72 20.26 21.98
C MET A 193 -2.20 20.21 22.14
N VAL A 194 -1.49 19.67 21.14
CA VAL A 194 -0.03 19.61 21.13
C VAL A 194 0.52 20.83 20.40
N SER A 195 1.34 21.65 21.07
CA SER A 195 1.99 22.83 20.45
C SER A 195 3.34 22.51 19.83
N HIS A 196 3.85 23.40 18.98
CA HIS A 196 5.20 23.29 18.40
C HIS A 196 6.28 23.22 19.51
N ARG A 197 6.17 24.09 20.53
CA ARG A 197 7.08 24.12 21.68
C ARG A 197 7.05 22.84 22.50
N ASN A 198 5.88 22.23 22.70
CA ASN A 198 5.77 20.97 23.43
C ASN A 198 6.55 19.86 22.72
N LEU A 199 6.37 19.75 21.39
CA LEU A 199 7.09 18.79 20.56
C LEU A 199 8.60 19.00 20.63
N LEU A 200 9.08 20.24 20.45
CA LEU A 200 10.51 20.56 20.48
C LEU A 200 11.14 20.27 21.84
N SER A 201 10.46 20.65 22.93
CA SER A 201 10.94 20.39 24.29
C SER A 201 11.05 18.90 24.59
N ASN A 202 10.05 18.10 24.18
CA ASN A 202 10.08 16.65 24.37
C ASN A 202 11.12 15.98 23.46
N CYS A 203 11.26 16.45 22.22
CA CYS A 203 12.26 15.96 21.27
C CYS A 203 13.68 16.12 21.81
N GLU A 204 13.99 17.28 22.40
CA GLU A 204 15.31 17.55 22.98
C GLU A 204 15.61 16.64 24.18
N ALA A 205 14.60 16.37 25.01
CA ALA A 205 14.75 15.52 26.18
C ALA A 205 14.85 14.02 25.85
N VAL A 206 14.26 13.56 24.74
CA VAL A 206 14.15 12.14 24.39
C VAL A 206 15.25 11.69 23.42
N VAL A 207 15.61 12.51 22.44
CA VAL A 207 16.52 12.12 21.35
C VAL A 207 17.87 12.81 21.51
N ASP A 208 18.84 12.05 22.00
CA ASP A 208 20.19 12.49 22.39
C ASP A 208 21.28 12.22 21.33
N HIS A 209 20.92 11.60 20.21
CA HIS A 209 21.82 11.26 19.12
C HIS A 209 21.16 11.50 17.76
N LEU A 210 21.96 11.42 16.70
CA LEU A 210 21.48 11.45 15.32
C LEU A 210 20.83 10.10 14.97
N PRO A 211 19.49 10.00 14.87
CA PRO A 211 18.84 8.71 15.01
C PRO A 211 18.51 8.05 13.66
N VAL A 212 18.63 6.73 13.60
CA VAL A 212 18.13 5.88 12.51
C VAL A 212 17.05 4.97 13.06
N GLY A 213 15.80 5.26 12.72
CA GLY A 213 14.61 4.72 13.37
C GLY A 213 14.01 3.61 12.54
N VAL A 214 13.62 2.51 13.17
CA VAL A 214 12.87 1.43 12.53
C VAL A 214 11.53 1.27 13.25
N SER A 215 10.44 1.56 12.56
CA SER A 215 9.12 1.63 13.18
C SER A 215 8.01 1.08 12.30
N TRP A 216 7.24 0.16 12.86
CA TRP A 216 5.97 -0.30 12.29
C TRP A 216 4.77 0.32 13.01
N LEU A 217 5.02 1.16 14.02
CA LEU A 217 3.98 1.71 14.87
C LEU A 217 3.02 2.58 14.05
N PRO A 218 1.73 2.59 14.40
CA PRO A 218 0.77 3.36 13.63
C PRO A 218 1.08 4.85 13.64
N GLN A 219 1.07 5.46 12.46
CA GLN A 219 1.44 6.87 12.28
C GLN A 219 0.37 7.86 12.80
N TYR A 220 -0.81 7.38 13.20
CA TYR A 220 -1.86 8.20 13.83
C TYR A 220 -1.80 8.15 15.37
N HIS A 221 -0.88 7.35 15.92
CA HIS A 221 -0.61 7.24 17.35
C HIS A 221 0.65 8.04 17.71
N ASP A 222 0.70 8.62 18.90
CA ASP A 222 1.80 9.49 19.35
C ASP A 222 3.19 8.81 19.24
N MET A 223 3.35 7.58 19.75
CA MET A 223 4.61 6.83 19.71
C MET A 223 5.12 6.58 18.29
N GLY A 224 4.22 6.36 17.32
CA GLY A 224 4.60 6.26 15.91
C GLY A 224 4.90 7.63 15.31
N LEU A 225 3.91 8.54 15.33
CA LEU A 225 3.98 9.86 14.70
C LEU A 225 5.12 10.72 15.27
N ILE A 226 5.04 11.03 16.56
CA ILE A 226 5.97 11.92 17.25
C ILE A 226 7.32 11.23 17.36
N GLY A 227 7.33 10.01 17.87
CA GLY A 227 8.55 9.28 18.22
C GLY A 227 9.44 8.98 17.02
N TYR A 228 8.87 8.68 15.85
CA TYR A 228 9.65 8.21 14.70
C TYR A 228 9.58 9.08 13.45
N TYR A 229 8.57 9.93 13.27
CA TYR A 229 8.50 10.79 12.09
C TYR A 229 8.82 12.24 12.43
N LEU A 230 8.20 12.80 13.47
CA LEU A 230 8.40 14.20 13.83
C LEU A 230 9.77 14.44 14.49
N PHE A 231 10.10 13.71 15.57
CA PHE A 231 11.39 13.87 16.26
C PHE A 231 12.59 13.67 15.33
N PHE A 232 12.51 12.67 14.46
CA PHE A 232 13.57 12.33 13.52
C PHE A 232 13.79 13.44 12.50
N ALA A 233 12.71 14.01 11.95
CA ALA A 233 12.79 15.16 11.05
C ALA A 233 13.42 16.40 11.72
N MET A 234 13.23 16.60 13.03
CA MET A 234 13.84 17.72 13.77
C MET A 234 15.32 17.48 14.10
N LYS A 235 15.72 16.22 14.27
CA LYS A 235 17.07 15.81 14.72
C LYS A 235 18.01 15.42 13.58
N GLY A 236 17.59 15.55 12.32
CA GLY A 236 18.41 15.14 11.16
C GLY A 236 18.42 13.63 10.93
N GLY A 237 17.49 12.90 11.55
CA GLY A 237 17.41 11.45 11.52
C GLY A 237 16.85 10.89 10.21
N THR A 238 16.79 9.56 10.17
CA THR A 238 16.20 8.78 9.07
C THR A 238 15.23 7.75 9.64
N THR A 239 14.05 7.60 9.05
CA THR A 239 13.04 6.62 9.47
C THR A 239 12.79 5.58 8.39
N TYR A 240 12.90 4.31 8.77
CA TYR A 240 12.50 3.15 7.99
C TYR A 240 11.17 2.62 8.57
N GLY A 241 10.08 2.92 7.88
CA GLY A 241 8.73 2.56 8.24
C GLY A 241 8.20 1.33 7.49
N PHE A 242 7.26 0.61 8.07
CA PHE A 242 6.41 -0.37 7.38
C PHE A 242 5.07 -0.49 8.11
N SER A 243 4.08 -1.19 7.56
CA SER A 243 2.75 -1.18 8.16
C SER A 243 2.68 -2.04 9.44
N PRO A 244 1.81 -1.70 10.41
CA PRO A 244 1.54 -2.59 11.55
C PRO A 244 1.06 -3.98 11.12
N VAL A 245 0.36 -4.07 9.97
CA VAL A 245 -0.13 -5.35 9.44
C VAL A 245 1.05 -6.22 9.00
N ASP A 246 2.04 -5.63 8.33
CA ASP A 246 3.25 -6.36 7.90
C ASP A 246 4.03 -6.89 9.11
N PHE A 247 4.12 -6.12 10.21
CA PHE A 247 4.72 -6.60 11.46
C PHE A 247 3.96 -7.80 12.04
N ILE A 248 2.64 -7.73 12.13
CA ILE A 248 1.82 -8.83 12.66
C ILE A 248 1.94 -10.08 11.78
N GLN A 249 2.02 -9.93 10.46
CA GLN A 249 2.23 -11.05 9.54
C GLN A 249 3.63 -11.65 9.68
N ARG A 250 4.67 -10.81 9.75
CA ARG A 250 6.07 -11.22 9.76
C ARG A 250 6.91 -10.33 10.70
N PRO A 251 6.93 -10.58 12.02
CA PRO A 251 7.66 -9.74 12.96
C PRO A 251 9.19 -9.79 12.77
N LEU A 252 9.71 -10.86 12.16
CA LEU A 252 11.12 -10.96 11.74
C LEU A 252 11.56 -9.79 10.85
N LEU A 253 10.66 -9.23 10.02
CA LEU A 253 10.94 -8.06 9.18
C LEU A 253 11.49 -6.88 10.00
N TRP A 254 11.02 -6.69 11.23
CA TRP A 254 11.47 -5.62 12.10
C TRP A 254 12.95 -5.74 12.46
N LEU A 255 13.37 -6.95 12.84
CA LEU A 255 14.75 -7.25 13.24
C LEU A 255 15.70 -7.28 12.03
N GLU A 256 15.24 -7.80 10.90
CA GLU A 256 15.96 -7.75 9.62
C GLU A 256 16.17 -6.31 9.16
N THR A 257 15.18 -5.44 9.36
CA THR A 257 15.26 -4.02 8.99
C THR A 257 16.25 -3.27 9.89
N ILE A 258 16.25 -3.53 11.20
CA ILE A 258 17.26 -3.01 12.13
C ILE A 258 18.66 -3.45 11.69
N THR A 259 18.82 -4.73 11.34
CA THR A 259 20.09 -5.30 10.86
C THR A 259 20.56 -4.61 9.57
N LYS A 260 19.70 -4.57 8.55
CA LYS A 260 20.01 -4.06 7.21
C LYS A 260 20.42 -2.60 7.22
N TYR A 261 19.69 -1.75 7.96
CA TYR A 261 19.91 -0.30 7.97
C TYR A 261 20.67 0.19 9.20
N ARG A 262 21.21 -0.73 10.01
CA ARG A 262 21.90 -0.44 11.28
C ARG A 262 21.08 0.51 12.17
N GLY A 263 19.81 0.17 12.37
CA GLY A 263 18.87 0.98 13.14
C GLY A 263 19.37 1.27 14.55
N THR A 264 19.37 2.53 14.96
CA THR A 264 19.81 2.96 16.28
C THR A 264 18.66 3.08 17.27
N ALA A 265 17.42 3.21 16.78
CA ALA A 265 16.23 3.40 17.59
C ALA A 265 15.05 2.55 17.10
N ALA A 266 14.42 1.83 18.03
CA ALA A 266 13.19 1.09 17.80
C ALA A 266 12.35 1.05 19.08
N SER A 267 11.03 0.89 18.94
CA SER A 267 10.12 0.81 20.09
C SER A 267 8.91 -0.02 19.74
N ALA A 268 8.37 -0.69 20.75
CA ALA A 268 7.13 -1.42 20.64
C ALA A 268 6.44 -1.59 22.01
N PRO A 269 5.18 -2.02 22.03
CA PRO A 269 4.56 -2.55 23.23
C PRO A 269 5.07 -3.95 23.60
N ASP A 270 4.85 -4.34 24.85
CA ASP A 270 5.34 -5.59 25.45
C ASP A 270 4.92 -6.84 24.66
N PHE A 271 3.70 -6.84 24.10
CA PHE A 271 3.16 -7.92 23.28
C PHE A 271 4.04 -8.17 22.05
N ALA A 272 4.63 -7.14 21.46
CA ALA A 272 5.44 -7.28 20.26
C ALA A 272 6.74 -8.03 20.57
N PHE A 273 7.34 -7.76 21.73
CA PHE A 273 8.50 -8.50 22.22
C PHE A 273 8.13 -9.95 22.51
N ALA A 274 7.00 -10.18 23.19
CA ALA A 274 6.46 -11.53 23.42
C ALA A 274 6.18 -12.27 22.10
N TYR A 275 5.67 -11.57 21.09
CA TYR A 275 5.38 -12.13 19.77
C TYR A 275 6.64 -12.59 19.04
N CYS A 276 7.73 -11.83 19.16
CA CYS A 276 9.04 -12.19 18.64
C CYS A 276 9.71 -13.37 19.37
N LEU A 277 9.22 -13.77 20.55
CA LEU A 277 9.74 -14.95 21.27
C LEU A 277 9.22 -16.27 20.67
N ARG A 278 8.17 -16.23 19.86
CA ARG A 278 7.55 -17.43 19.29
C ARG A 278 8.38 -18.01 18.15
N GLU A 279 8.61 -19.32 18.19
CA GLU A 279 9.43 -20.03 17.20
C GLU A 279 8.84 -19.99 15.78
N ASP A 280 7.51 -20.00 15.66
CA ASP A 280 6.80 -19.88 14.37
C ASP A 280 6.86 -18.46 13.76
N LYS A 281 7.34 -17.48 14.52
CA LYS A 281 7.40 -16.06 14.14
C LYS A 281 8.80 -15.57 13.91
N VAL A 282 9.73 -15.93 14.79
CA VAL A 282 11.16 -15.67 14.63
C VAL A 282 11.89 -16.99 14.88
N PRO A 283 12.15 -17.79 13.83
CA PRO A 283 12.88 -19.05 13.96
C PRO A 283 14.30 -18.87 14.53
N THR A 284 14.78 -19.83 15.31
CA THR A 284 16.09 -19.76 15.96
C THR A 284 17.25 -19.65 14.96
N ASP A 285 17.14 -20.28 13.79
CA ASP A 285 18.17 -20.21 12.73
C ASP A 285 18.23 -18.81 12.04
N ALA A 286 17.17 -18.01 12.16
CA ALA A 286 17.17 -16.62 11.69
C ALA A 286 18.08 -15.74 12.56
N LEU A 287 18.27 -16.07 13.85
CA LEU A 287 19.10 -15.28 14.77
C LEU A 287 20.55 -15.15 14.32
N ALA A 288 21.10 -16.16 13.64
CA ALA A 288 22.47 -16.15 13.12
C ALA A 288 22.70 -15.10 12.02
N ARG A 289 21.62 -14.55 11.45
CA ARG A 289 21.63 -13.60 10.33
C ARG A 289 21.32 -12.17 10.78
N LEU A 290 21.07 -11.96 12.07
CA LEU A 290 20.68 -10.68 12.66
C LEU A 290 21.87 -10.00 13.36
N ASP A 291 21.94 -8.67 13.25
CA ASP A 291 22.87 -7.80 13.98
C ASP A 291 22.11 -6.63 14.62
N LEU A 292 21.85 -6.76 15.92
CA LEU A 292 21.16 -5.78 16.76
C LEU A 292 22.14 -4.88 17.53
N SER A 293 23.45 -4.97 17.27
CA SER A 293 24.48 -4.18 17.98
C SER A 293 24.42 -2.69 17.67
N SER A 294 23.76 -2.30 16.58
CA SER A 294 23.57 -0.89 16.19
C SER A 294 22.60 -0.13 17.09
N LEU A 295 21.70 -0.83 17.78
CA LEU A 295 20.71 -0.21 18.66
C LEU A 295 21.39 0.58 19.78
N ARG A 296 20.82 1.76 20.06
CA ARG A 296 21.13 2.64 21.20
C ARG A 296 19.90 2.89 22.05
N PHE A 297 18.73 2.87 21.41
CA PHE A 297 17.44 3.13 22.01
C PHE A 297 16.48 2.00 21.63
N PHE A 298 16.16 1.08 22.56
CA PHE A 298 15.19 0.01 22.32
C PHE A 298 14.15 -0.04 23.43
N MET A 299 13.01 0.61 23.18
CA MET A 299 12.02 0.90 24.22
C MET A 299 10.85 -0.08 24.19
N ASN A 300 10.49 -0.61 25.36
CA ASN A 300 9.27 -1.37 25.62
C ASN A 300 8.29 -0.52 26.45
N ALA A 301 7.20 -0.05 25.83
CA ALA A 301 6.28 0.90 26.48
C ALA A 301 4.85 0.85 25.88
N ALA A 302 3.97 1.74 26.31
CA ALA A 302 2.54 1.82 25.91
C ALA A 302 1.60 0.75 26.50
N GLU A 303 2.11 -0.26 27.20
CA GLU A 303 1.33 -1.18 28.03
C GLU A 303 2.14 -1.66 29.25
N PRO A 304 1.53 -2.33 30.24
CA PRO A 304 2.27 -2.90 31.37
C PRO A 304 3.37 -3.86 30.91
N VAL A 305 4.62 -3.53 31.23
CA VAL A 305 5.79 -4.33 30.83
C VAL A 305 5.97 -5.52 31.77
N ARG A 306 6.08 -6.73 31.19
CA ARG A 306 6.24 -7.97 31.97
C ARG A 306 7.72 -8.32 32.15
N ALA A 307 8.14 -8.48 33.40
CA ALA A 307 9.51 -8.87 33.76
C ALA A 307 9.98 -10.16 33.04
N ALA A 308 9.09 -11.15 32.93
CA ALA A 308 9.36 -12.40 32.22
C ALA A 308 9.68 -12.17 30.73
N ASN A 309 8.90 -11.34 30.04
CA ASN A 309 9.10 -11.02 28.62
C ASN A 309 10.43 -10.29 28.40
N VAL A 310 10.77 -9.34 29.26
CA VAL A 310 12.06 -8.63 29.22
C VAL A 310 13.24 -9.59 29.33
N ARG A 311 13.23 -10.48 30.34
CA ARG A 311 14.30 -11.47 30.54
C ARG A 311 14.42 -12.43 29.36
N ALA A 312 13.29 -13.00 28.91
CA ALA A 312 13.27 -13.95 27.82
C ALA A 312 13.75 -13.34 26.50
N PHE A 313 13.35 -12.11 26.20
CA PHE A 313 13.75 -11.40 24.98
C PHE A 313 15.25 -11.09 24.99
N LEU A 314 15.76 -10.53 26.10
CA LEU A 314 17.20 -10.27 26.24
C LEU A 314 18.02 -11.56 26.12
N GLN A 315 17.57 -12.66 26.72
CA GLN A 315 18.26 -13.95 26.63
C GLN A 315 18.27 -14.49 25.19
N ARG A 316 17.12 -14.49 24.50
CA ARG A 316 16.99 -15.04 23.14
C ARG A 316 17.80 -14.26 22.11
N PHE A 317 17.81 -12.93 22.18
CA PHE A 317 18.42 -12.07 21.17
C PHE A 317 19.85 -11.61 21.49
N ARG A 318 20.41 -12.00 22.64
CA ARG A 318 21.81 -11.76 22.99
C ARG A 318 22.80 -12.26 21.93
N PRO A 319 22.66 -13.47 21.33
CA PRO A 319 23.56 -13.93 20.27
C PRO A 319 23.53 -13.07 19.00
N ALA A 320 22.42 -12.37 18.73
CA ALA A 320 22.29 -11.42 17.64
C ALA A 320 22.86 -10.03 17.97
N GLY A 321 23.59 -9.88 19.09
CA GLY A 321 24.26 -8.62 19.46
C GLY A 321 23.40 -7.63 20.26
N LEU A 322 22.20 -8.04 20.71
CA LEU A 322 21.36 -7.19 21.56
C LEU A 322 22.04 -6.97 22.92
N ARG A 323 22.23 -5.69 23.27
CA ARG A 323 22.82 -5.26 24.54
C ARG A 323 21.74 -4.95 25.58
N PRO A 324 21.81 -5.49 26.81
CA PRO A 324 20.83 -5.20 27.86
C PRO A 324 20.69 -3.71 28.19
N GLU A 325 21.76 -2.93 28.02
CA GLU A 325 21.79 -1.52 28.39
C GLU A 325 20.94 -0.65 27.46
N VAL A 326 20.68 -1.11 26.22
CA VAL A 326 19.86 -0.35 25.26
C VAL A 326 18.38 -0.71 25.32
N PHE A 327 18.03 -1.81 26.00
CA PHE A 327 16.65 -2.25 26.21
C PHE A 327 16.10 -1.67 27.51
N PHE A 328 14.98 -0.95 27.45
CA PHE A 328 14.40 -0.33 28.64
C PHE A 328 12.91 -0.06 28.48
N SER A 329 12.25 0.25 29.59
CA SER A 329 10.85 0.69 29.65
C SER A 329 10.74 2.18 29.94
N ALA A 330 9.60 2.76 29.57
CA ALA A 330 9.32 4.19 29.68
C ALA A 330 7.86 4.44 30.07
N PHE A 331 7.57 5.64 30.58
CA PHE A 331 6.22 6.12 30.86
C PHE A 331 5.93 7.41 30.10
N GLY A 332 4.71 7.50 29.57
CA GLY A 332 4.32 8.55 28.66
C GLY A 332 2.82 8.55 28.34
N LEU A 333 2.33 9.67 27.84
CA LEU A 333 0.94 9.91 27.46
C LEU A 333 0.84 11.10 26.52
N ALA A 334 -0.20 11.14 25.69
CA ALA A 334 -0.44 12.23 24.74
C ALA A 334 -0.56 13.60 25.44
N GLU A 335 -1.18 13.67 26.63
CA GLU A 335 -1.29 14.90 27.42
C GLU A 335 0.06 15.51 27.83
N TYR A 336 1.13 14.71 27.80
CA TYR A 336 2.50 15.14 28.01
C TYR A 336 3.36 15.00 26.73
N THR A 337 2.71 15.15 25.58
CA THR A 337 3.28 15.02 24.22
C THR A 337 3.62 13.59 23.84
N LEU A 338 4.56 12.95 24.53
CA LEU A 338 4.92 11.56 24.26
C LEU A 338 5.51 10.88 25.51
N ALA A 339 6.70 11.29 25.95
CA ALA A 339 7.43 10.64 27.03
C ALA A 339 7.64 11.57 28.24
N ALA A 340 7.54 11.00 29.43
CA ALA A 340 7.79 11.69 30.70
C ALA A 340 8.98 11.08 31.46
N THR A 341 9.16 9.76 31.36
CA THR A 341 10.30 9.03 31.94
C THR A 341 10.92 8.12 30.89
N ASN A 342 12.21 7.77 31.03
CA ASN A 342 12.91 6.84 30.13
C ASN A 342 13.95 6.01 30.90
N TYR A 343 14.49 5.00 30.22
CA TYR A 343 15.60 4.16 30.69
C TYR A 343 15.31 3.32 31.94
N GLY A 344 14.04 2.93 32.14
CA GLY A 344 13.65 1.98 33.19
C GLY A 344 14.15 0.58 32.91
N ARG A 345 15.07 0.08 33.73
CA ARG A 345 15.68 -1.25 33.55
C ARG A 345 15.57 -2.14 34.78
N ARG A 346 15.23 -1.54 35.92
CA ARG A 346 15.14 -2.25 37.20
C ARG A 346 13.86 -3.09 37.25
N ILE A 347 13.98 -4.30 37.78
CA ILE A 347 12.86 -5.15 38.13
C ILE A 347 12.83 -5.23 39.64
N LEU A 348 11.69 -4.87 40.24
CA LEU A 348 11.47 -4.88 41.68
C LEU A 348 10.48 -5.97 42.03
N THR A 349 10.85 -6.84 42.96
CA THR A 349 9.93 -7.82 43.56
C THR A 349 9.33 -7.20 44.81
N VAL A 350 8.00 -7.15 44.89
CA VAL A 350 7.25 -6.58 46.00
C VAL A 350 6.33 -7.64 46.61
N ASP A 351 6.04 -7.52 47.91
CA ASP A 351 5.02 -8.36 48.56
C ASP A 351 3.63 -8.09 47.95
N ALA A 352 2.98 -9.14 47.43
CA ALA A 352 1.72 -8.99 46.69
C ALA A 352 0.56 -8.51 47.58
N ALA A 353 0.53 -8.91 48.86
CA ALA A 353 -0.53 -8.55 49.79
C ALA A 353 -0.40 -7.09 50.25
N ALA A 354 0.81 -6.65 50.59
CA ALA A 354 1.10 -5.25 50.91
C ALA A 354 0.82 -4.35 49.70
N PHE A 355 1.23 -4.79 48.50
CA PHE A 355 1.00 -4.06 47.25
C PHE A 355 -0.50 -3.89 46.95
N ALA A 356 -1.32 -4.93 47.20
CA ALA A 356 -2.77 -4.83 47.07
C ALA A 356 -3.40 -3.84 48.09
N GLY A 357 -2.74 -3.64 49.23
CA GLY A 357 -3.11 -2.63 50.24
C GLY A 357 -2.59 -1.21 49.95
N GLY A 358 -1.91 -0.98 48.83
CA GLY A 358 -1.37 0.33 48.43
C GLY A 358 0.03 0.66 49.00
N SER A 359 0.66 -0.28 49.71
CA SER A 359 1.99 -0.13 50.29
C SER A 359 3.02 -0.95 49.54
N VAL A 360 4.19 -0.38 49.24
CA VAL A 360 5.26 -1.11 48.56
C VAL A 360 6.27 -1.60 49.57
N VAL A 361 6.44 -2.92 49.66
CA VAL A 361 7.47 -3.56 50.49
C VAL A 361 8.41 -4.32 49.55
N PRO A 362 9.57 -3.73 49.18
CA PRO A 362 10.57 -4.38 48.34
C PRO A 362 11.16 -5.63 49.02
N SER A 363 11.37 -6.69 48.24
CA SER A 363 12.14 -7.87 48.67
C SER A 363 13.34 -8.08 47.76
N ALA A 364 14.51 -8.25 48.37
CA ALA A 364 15.73 -8.66 47.66
C ALA A 364 15.75 -10.16 47.34
N ALA A 365 14.93 -10.97 48.03
CA ALA A 365 14.82 -12.40 47.81
C ALA A 365 13.57 -12.76 46.99
N PRO A 366 13.61 -13.83 46.16
CA PRO A 366 12.43 -14.34 45.49
C PRO A 366 11.34 -14.72 46.50
N LEU A 367 10.15 -14.13 46.37
CA LEU A 367 9.00 -14.41 47.25
C LEU A 367 8.10 -15.55 46.70
N GLY A 368 8.48 -16.18 45.59
CA GLY A 368 7.67 -17.18 44.91
C GLY A 368 6.26 -16.63 44.59
N PRO A 369 5.17 -17.40 44.82
CA PRO A 369 3.80 -16.96 44.51
C PRO A 369 3.29 -15.80 45.38
N ALA A 370 4.00 -15.44 46.46
CA ALA A 370 3.67 -14.28 47.29
C ALA A 370 4.30 -12.96 46.77
N GLY A 371 5.16 -13.04 45.76
CA GLY A 371 5.82 -11.88 45.14
C GLY A 371 5.10 -11.41 43.89
N LYS A 372 5.14 -10.09 43.67
CA LYS A 372 4.78 -9.47 42.38
C LYS A 372 6.00 -8.75 41.82
N GLU A 373 6.32 -9.01 40.55
CA GLU A 373 7.40 -8.29 39.86
C GLU A 373 6.86 -7.06 39.13
N LEU A 374 7.52 -5.93 39.32
CA LEU A 374 7.22 -4.67 38.64
C LEU A 374 8.46 -4.19 37.89
N VAL A 375 8.27 -3.75 36.65
CA VAL A 375 9.34 -3.19 35.83
C VAL A 375 9.31 -1.67 35.97
N SER A 376 10.46 -1.09 36.25
CA SER A 376 10.65 0.35 36.30
C SER A 376 10.37 0.99 34.94
N CYS A 377 9.72 2.15 34.94
CA CYS A 377 9.59 3.06 33.81
C CYS A 377 10.73 4.10 33.74
N GLY A 378 11.68 4.04 34.67
CA GLY A 378 12.87 4.88 34.73
C GLY A 378 12.64 6.22 35.40
N ALA A 379 13.67 7.08 35.31
CA ALA A 379 13.67 8.40 35.94
C ALA A 379 12.94 9.44 35.05
N PRO A 380 12.40 10.52 35.64
CA PRO A 380 11.88 11.66 34.89
C PRO A 380 12.92 12.22 33.91
N LEU A 381 12.46 12.58 32.71
CA LEU A 381 13.29 13.22 31.69
C LEU A 381 13.78 14.61 32.17
N PRO A 382 14.86 15.14 31.57
CA PRO A 382 15.33 16.49 31.90
C PRO A 382 14.22 17.55 31.82
N GLY A 383 14.03 18.30 32.91
CA GLY A 383 12.99 19.33 33.03
C GLY A 383 11.58 18.81 33.32
N VAL A 384 11.40 17.50 33.55
CA VAL A 384 10.14 16.90 34.00
C VAL A 384 10.13 16.80 35.52
N GLU A 385 9.13 17.41 36.14
CA GLU A 385 8.84 17.19 37.56
C GLU A 385 7.76 16.13 37.71
N LEU A 386 8.02 15.13 38.55
CA LEU A 386 7.09 14.04 38.85
C LEU A 386 6.80 13.99 40.34
N ARG A 387 5.52 13.86 40.70
CA ARG A 387 5.07 13.61 42.07
C ARG A 387 4.05 12.48 42.11
N ILE A 388 4.07 11.71 43.19
CA ILE A 388 3.02 10.75 43.52
C ILE A 388 2.08 11.43 44.50
N VAL A 389 0.79 11.43 44.21
CA VAL A 389 -0.19 12.27 44.89
C VAL A 389 -1.41 11.44 45.27
N ASP A 390 -1.92 11.62 46.47
CA ASP A 390 -3.19 11.03 46.86
C ASP A 390 -4.32 11.69 46.03
N PRO A 391 -5.10 10.92 45.25
CA PRO A 391 -6.06 11.47 44.29
C PRO A 391 -7.26 12.18 44.94
N GLU A 392 -7.53 11.94 46.23
CA GLU A 392 -8.65 12.53 46.97
C GLU A 392 -8.22 13.80 47.71
N THR A 393 -7.16 13.71 48.52
CA THR A 393 -6.65 14.81 49.35
C THR A 393 -5.75 15.77 48.57
N ARG A 394 -5.20 15.32 47.42
CA ARG A 394 -4.20 16.04 46.60
C ARG A 394 -2.88 16.31 47.34
N ALA A 395 -2.63 15.60 48.43
CA ALA A 395 -1.38 15.69 49.17
C ALA A 395 -0.31 14.84 48.47
N PRO A 396 0.94 15.33 48.36
CA PRO A 396 2.06 14.50 47.93
C PRO A 396 2.24 13.31 48.88
N LEU A 397 2.47 12.12 48.30
CA LEU A 397 2.79 10.91 49.04
C LEU A 397 4.31 10.71 49.10
N PRO A 398 4.84 10.10 50.18
CA PRO A 398 6.25 9.73 50.26
C PRO A 398 6.59 8.63 49.25
N ALA A 399 7.88 8.37 49.07
CA ALA A 399 8.36 7.25 48.27
C ALA A 399 7.74 5.92 48.75
N GLU A 400 7.61 4.96 47.84
CA GLU A 400 7.11 3.60 48.13
C GLU A 400 5.64 3.53 48.62
N GLN A 401 4.87 4.61 48.44
CA GLN A 401 3.41 4.59 48.52
C GLN A 401 2.78 4.73 47.14
N VAL A 402 1.73 3.96 46.89
CA VAL A 402 1.00 4.00 45.61
C VAL A 402 0.03 5.20 45.62
N GLY A 403 0.15 6.06 44.61
CA GLY A 403 -0.76 7.19 44.39
C GLY A 403 -0.86 7.57 42.92
N GLU A 404 -1.61 8.63 42.62
CA GLU A 404 -1.74 9.17 41.27
C GLU A 404 -0.44 9.85 40.82
N ILE A 405 0.00 9.58 39.60
CA ILE A 405 1.18 10.18 39.00
C ILE A 405 0.80 11.58 38.49
N TRP A 406 1.49 12.61 38.98
CA TRP A 406 1.30 14.00 38.56
C TRP A 406 2.58 14.52 37.92
N LEU A 407 2.44 15.23 36.80
CA LEU A 407 3.55 15.73 35.99
C LEU A 407 3.52 17.25 35.81
N ALA A 408 4.68 17.89 35.85
CA ALA A 408 4.86 19.28 35.44
C ALA A 408 6.11 19.40 34.56
N GLY A 409 6.18 20.45 33.74
CA GLY A 409 7.31 20.70 32.83
C GLY A 409 6.91 21.16 31.43
N PRO A 410 7.88 21.43 30.55
CA PRO A 410 7.67 22.12 29.28
C PRO A 410 6.99 21.26 28.20
N SER A 411 6.99 19.93 28.36
CA SER A 411 6.32 19.00 27.43
C SER A 411 4.82 18.81 27.73
N ARG A 412 4.30 19.45 28.79
CA ARG A 412 2.87 19.41 29.12
C ARG A 412 2.05 20.17 28.06
N CYS A 413 1.07 19.49 27.48
CA CYS A 413 0.17 20.09 26.49
C CYS A 413 -0.73 21.19 27.09
N ALA A 414 -1.32 22.01 26.23
CA ALA A 414 -2.13 23.15 26.66
C ALA A 414 -3.49 22.77 27.27
N GLY A 415 -4.02 21.59 26.92
CA GLY A 415 -5.32 21.12 27.39
C GLY A 415 -6.06 20.26 26.38
N TYR A 416 -7.36 20.11 26.61
CA TYR A 416 -8.29 19.45 25.70
C TYR A 416 -9.05 20.47 24.85
N TRP A 417 -9.11 20.22 23.55
CA TRP A 417 -9.80 21.08 22.57
C TRP A 417 -11.27 21.27 22.95
N GLY A 418 -11.72 22.52 23.01
CA GLY A 418 -13.11 22.88 23.30
C GLY A 418 -13.61 22.49 24.71
N GLN A 419 -12.73 22.05 25.63
CA GLN A 419 -13.13 21.52 26.95
C GLN A 419 -12.41 22.23 28.10
N PRO A 420 -12.75 23.50 28.40
CA PRO A 420 -12.04 24.31 29.41
C PRO A 420 -12.20 23.79 30.85
N GLN A 421 -13.33 23.13 31.17
CA GLN A 421 -13.51 22.54 32.51
C GLN A 421 -12.61 21.32 32.72
N ALA A 422 -12.61 20.38 31.76
CA ALA A 422 -11.73 19.21 31.83
C ALA A 422 -10.25 19.61 31.78
N THR A 423 -9.91 20.64 31.00
CA THR A 423 -8.57 21.22 30.97
C THR A 423 -8.14 21.73 32.34
N ARG A 424 -8.97 22.53 33.01
CA ARG A 424 -8.65 23.01 34.37
C ARG A 424 -8.51 21.88 35.39
N GLU A 425 -9.37 20.86 35.30
CA GLU A 425 -9.32 19.72 36.23
C GLU A 425 -8.06 18.86 36.06
N VAL A 426 -7.62 18.65 34.81
CA VAL A 426 -6.55 17.71 34.46
C VAL A 426 -5.19 18.39 34.31
N PHE A 427 -5.10 19.51 33.61
CA PHE A 427 -3.83 20.19 33.28
C PHE A 427 -3.44 21.30 34.26
N GLU A 428 -4.40 21.79 35.03
CA GLU A 428 -4.23 22.85 36.01
C GLU A 428 -4.53 22.36 37.44
N ALA A 429 -4.24 21.09 37.72
CA ALA A 429 -4.34 20.60 39.10
C ALA A 429 -3.31 21.29 40.00
N ARG A 430 -3.61 21.37 41.30
CA ARG A 430 -2.77 22.00 42.32
C ARG A 430 -2.62 21.07 43.50
N LEU A 431 -1.40 20.97 44.03
CA LEU A 431 -1.09 20.18 45.21
C LEU A 431 -1.67 20.84 46.45
N ALA A 432 -2.07 20.04 47.44
CA ALA A 432 -2.42 20.55 48.75
C ALA A 432 -1.18 21.17 49.41
N GLY A 433 -1.28 22.43 49.85
CA GLY A 433 -0.17 23.15 50.49
C GLY A 433 0.77 23.89 49.53
N ASP A 434 0.72 23.65 48.23
CA ASP A 434 1.46 24.40 47.20
C ASP A 434 0.60 24.67 45.95
N PRO A 435 -0.10 25.81 45.90
CA PRO A 435 -0.96 26.16 44.77
C PRO A 435 -0.23 26.87 43.61
N SER A 436 1.09 27.07 43.71
CA SER A 436 1.83 27.92 42.76
C SER A 436 2.03 27.25 41.40
N THR A 437 2.36 25.96 41.39
CA THR A 437 2.65 25.20 40.16
C THR A 437 1.43 24.44 39.67
N PRO A 438 1.01 24.62 38.39
CA PRO A 438 -0.01 23.77 37.77
C PRO A 438 0.57 22.40 37.42
N TRP A 439 -0.17 21.34 37.74
CA TRP A 439 0.20 19.94 37.47
C TRP A 439 -0.77 19.27 36.50
N LEU A 440 -0.25 18.37 35.67
CA LEU A 440 -1.00 17.41 34.88
C LEU A 440 -1.29 16.17 35.73
N ARG A 441 -2.58 15.85 35.90
CA ARG A 441 -3.05 14.57 36.46
C ARG A 441 -3.09 13.52 35.35
N THR A 442 -2.31 12.46 35.46
CA THR A 442 -2.29 11.42 34.42
C THR A 442 -3.48 10.46 34.52
N GLY A 443 -4.06 10.31 35.73
CA GLY A 443 -5.02 9.26 36.04
C GLY A 443 -4.41 7.86 36.14
N ASP A 444 -3.07 7.76 36.07
CA ASP A 444 -2.29 6.55 36.29
C ASP A 444 -1.77 6.49 37.73
N LEU A 445 -1.72 5.29 38.29
CA LEU A 445 -1.20 5.00 39.62
C LEU A 445 0.24 4.51 39.53
N GLY A 446 1.07 4.94 40.47
CA GLY A 446 2.46 4.50 40.58
C GLY A 446 3.09 4.89 41.89
N PHE A 447 4.37 4.54 42.05
CA PHE A 447 5.21 4.95 43.16
C PHE A 447 6.63 5.25 42.66
N LEU A 448 7.40 5.94 43.50
CA LEU A 448 8.83 6.17 43.29
C LEU A 448 9.65 5.22 44.18
N HIS A 449 10.68 4.59 43.60
CA HIS A 449 11.68 3.82 44.34
C HIS A 449 13.07 4.06 43.74
N GLY A 450 13.97 4.65 44.53
CA GLY A 450 15.29 5.07 44.08
C GLY A 450 15.24 6.00 42.87
N GLU A 451 14.40 7.03 42.93
CA GLU A 451 14.14 8.05 41.89
C GLU A 451 13.51 7.54 40.57
N GLU A 452 13.30 6.24 40.44
CA GLU A 452 12.62 5.65 39.29
C GLU A 452 11.12 5.45 39.54
N LEU A 453 10.32 5.67 38.50
CA LEU A 453 8.88 5.46 38.51
C LEU A 453 8.54 3.98 38.28
N PHE A 454 7.64 3.44 39.08
CA PHE A 454 7.01 2.14 38.85
C PHE A 454 5.51 2.33 38.65
N HIS A 455 5.02 1.94 37.48
CA HIS A 455 3.59 2.02 37.13
C HIS A 455 2.81 0.86 37.75
N CYS A 456 1.63 1.17 38.30
CA CYS A 456 0.81 0.22 39.08
C CYS A 456 -0.59 -0.03 38.49
N GLY A 457 -1.01 0.74 37.49
CA GLY A 457 -2.33 0.62 36.84
C GLY A 457 -3.02 1.98 36.69
N ARG A 458 -4.29 1.99 36.26
CA ARG A 458 -5.11 3.21 36.09
C ARG A 458 -6.08 3.40 37.24
N LEU A 459 -6.28 4.64 37.69
CA LEU A 459 -7.26 5.01 38.73
C LEU A 459 -8.71 4.59 38.38
N LYS A 460 -9.02 4.43 37.09
CA LYS A 460 -10.37 4.08 36.58
C LYS A 460 -10.47 2.69 35.95
N ASP A 461 -9.53 1.77 36.24
CA ASP A 461 -9.45 0.41 35.71
C ASP A 461 -9.66 0.35 34.19
N LEU A 462 -8.65 0.75 33.41
CA LEU A 462 -8.63 0.45 31.96
C LEU A 462 -8.40 -1.05 31.74
N VAL A 463 -9.08 -1.65 30.77
CA VAL A 463 -8.78 -2.98 30.23
C VAL A 463 -7.76 -2.78 29.11
N ILE A 464 -6.55 -3.31 29.27
CA ILE A 464 -5.50 -3.21 28.25
C ILE A 464 -5.38 -4.60 27.60
N LEU A 465 -5.63 -4.69 26.30
CA LEU A 465 -5.52 -5.95 25.55
C LEU A 465 -4.71 -5.69 24.29
N ARG A 466 -3.59 -6.40 24.13
CA ARG A 466 -2.73 -6.35 22.93
C ARG A 466 -2.29 -4.91 22.58
N GLY A 467 -1.79 -4.16 23.57
CA GLY A 467 -1.34 -2.78 23.39
C GLY A 467 -2.42 -1.75 23.09
N GLN A 468 -3.71 -2.11 23.17
CA GLN A 468 -4.82 -1.17 23.01
C GLN A 468 -5.60 -0.97 24.31
N ASN A 469 -5.94 0.28 24.58
CA ASN A 469 -6.68 0.70 25.77
C ASN A 469 -8.18 0.64 25.53
N TYR A 470 -8.87 -0.23 26.27
CA TYR A 470 -10.32 -0.38 26.28
C TYR A 470 -10.90 0.03 27.62
N TYR A 471 -11.98 0.79 27.60
CA TYR A 471 -12.70 1.12 28.82
C TYR A 471 -13.69 0.00 29.14
N PRO A 472 -13.61 -0.65 30.31
CA PRO A 472 -14.55 -1.73 30.64
C PRO A 472 -16.01 -1.26 30.64
N GLN A 473 -16.26 0.03 30.85
CA GLN A 473 -17.59 0.64 30.72
C GLN A 473 -18.18 0.47 29.31
N ASP A 474 -17.34 0.49 28.27
CA ASP A 474 -17.80 0.32 26.89
C ASP A 474 -18.23 -1.13 26.62
N VAL A 475 -17.44 -2.09 27.12
CA VAL A 475 -17.77 -3.52 27.06
C VAL A 475 -19.07 -3.80 27.83
N GLU A 476 -19.17 -3.28 29.05
CA GLU A 476 -20.36 -3.39 29.89
C GLU A 476 -21.58 -2.79 29.23
N ALA A 477 -21.45 -1.61 28.63
CA ALA A 477 -22.56 -0.92 27.98
C ALA A 477 -23.11 -1.70 26.77
N ILE A 478 -22.26 -2.41 26.02
CA ILE A 478 -22.70 -3.28 24.91
C ILE A 478 -23.46 -4.47 25.46
N VAL A 479 -22.92 -5.14 26.48
CA VAL A 479 -23.56 -6.31 27.08
C VAL A 479 -24.89 -5.95 27.75
N GLN A 480 -25.01 -4.74 28.29
CA GLN A 480 -26.26 -4.21 28.89
C GLN A 480 -27.35 -3.88 27.86
N GLN A 481 -27.08 -3.89 26.56
CA GLN A 481 -28.11 -3.70 25.53
C GLN A 481 -29.03 -4.91 25.40
N ASP A 482 -28.59 -6.10 25.84
CA ASP A 482 -29.45 -7.27 25.85
C ASP A 482 -30.55 -7.10 26.93
N PRO A 483 -31.84 -7.22 26.56
CA PRO A 483 -32.95 -6.99 27.49
C PRO A 483 -32.98 -7.97 28.66
N ARG A 484 -32.29 -9.12 28.58
CA ARG A 484 -32.16 -10.11 29.65
C ARG A 484 -31.11 -9.72 30.69
N VAL A 485 -30.18 -8.83 30.36
CA VAL A 485 -29.18 -8.29 31.29
C VAL A 485 -29.77 -7.09 32.05
N ARG A 486 -29.43 -7.00 33.34
CA ARG A 486 -29.86 -5.88 34.18
C ARG A 486 -28.95 -4.68 33.97
N ALA A 487 -29.53 -3.56 33.53
CA ALA A 487 -28.80 -2.32 33.28
C ALA A 487 -28.06 -1.82 34.53
N GLY A 488 -26.83 -1.35 34.36
CA GLY A 488 -25.97 -0.89 35.47
C GLY A 488 -25.48 -2.00 36.42
N CYS A 489 -25.59 -3.27 36.02
CA CYS A 489 -25.16 -4.44 36.77
C CYS A 489 -24.28 -5.36 35.91
N THR A 490 -23.25 -4.82 35.29
CA THR A 490 -22.24 -5.57 34.54
C THR A 490 -20.86 -5.07 34.93
N ALA A 491 -19.88 -5.96 35.01
CA ALA A 491 -18.48 -5.65 35.25
C ALA A 491 -17.63 -6.32 34.17
N ALA A 492 -16.80 -5.54 33.47
CA ALA A 492 -15.77 -6.05 32.58
C ALA A 492 -14.39 -5.81 33.19
N PHE A 493 -13.49 -6.78 33.05
CA PHE A 493 -12.11 -6.70 33.53
C PHE A 493 -11.24 -7.71 32.78
N SER A 494 -9.94 -7.46 32.68
CA SER A 494 -8.99 -8.48 32.20
C SER A 494 -8.58 -9.41 33.34
N VAL A 495 -8.38 -10.69 33.03
CA VAL A 495 -7.71 -11.67 33.88
C VAL A 495 -6.56 -12.29 33.13
N VAL A 496 -5.58 -12.80 33.87
CA VAL A 496 -4.47 -13.57 33.34
C VAL A 496 -4.66 -14.98 33.88
N ALA A 497 -4.85 -15.96 33.00
CA ALA A 497 -5.14 -17.35 33.42
C ALA A 497 -3.90 -18.03 34.03
N ASP A 498 -2.70 -17.63 33.62
CA ASP A 498 -1.40 -18.10 34.13
C ASP A 498 -0.29 -17.08 33.77
N GLU A 499 0.86 -17.06 34.46
CA GLU A 499 1.94 -16.05 34.26
C GLU A 499 2.48 -15.99 32.81
N ALA A 500 2.25 -17.04 32.02
CA ALA A 500 2.64 -17.17 30.61
C ALA A 500 1.49 -16.96 29.59
N ALA A 501 0.25 -16.69 30.04
CA ALA A 501 -0.94 -16.60 29.18
C ALA A 501 -1.27 -15.15 28.74
N GLU A 502 -1.95 -14.99 27.59
CA GLU A 502 -2.50 -13.70 27.15
C GLU A 502 -3.54 -13.16 28.15
N GLU A 503 -3.64 -11.84 28.28
CA GLU A 503 -4.76 -11.21 29.02
C GLU A 503 -6.09 -11.53 28.33
N ALA A 504 -7.02 -12.08 29.10
CA ALA A 504 -8.34 -12.50 28.65
C ALA A 504 -9.41 -11.56 29.20
N LEU A 505 -10.35 -11.13 28.35
CA LEU A 505 -11.48 -10.30 28.74
C LEU A 505 -12.58 -11.14 29.41
N VAL A 506 -12.86 -10.85 30.68
CA VAL A 506 -13.98 -11.45 31.41
C VAL A 506 -15.09 -10.42 31.60
N VAL A 507 -16.33 -10.84 31.35
CA VAL A 507 -17.52 -10.03 31.62
C VAL A 507 -18.45 -10.77 32.55
N VAL A 508 -18.77 -10.14 33.69
CA VAL A 508 -19.75 -10.62 34.66
C VAL A 508 -21.02 -9.79 34.56
N ALA A 509 -22.18 -10.42 34.34
CA ALA A 509 -23.45 -9.72 34.13
C ALA A 509 -24.59 -10.28 35.00
N GLU A 510 -25.33 -9.41 35.70
CA GLU A 510 -26.57 -9.80 36.37
C GLU A 510 -27.70 -10.03 35.37
N LEU A 511 -28.41 -11.14 35.53
CA LEU A 511 -29.62 -11.45 34.78
C LEU A 511 -30.85 -10.80 35.41
N ARG A 512 -31.81 -10.38 34.58
CA ARG A 512 -33.16 -10.01 35.04
C ARG A 512 -33.98 -11.23 35.44
N ASP A 513 -33.82 -12.33 34.71
CA ASP A 513 -34.46 -13.62 34.95
C ASP A 513 -33.40 -14.73 34.81
N PRO A 514 -33.01 -15.40 35.91
CA PRO A 514 -32.04 -16.50 35.88
C PRO A 514 -32.43 -17.67 34.98
N ALA A 515 -33.72 -17.82 34.62
CA ALA A 515 -34.18 -18.88 33.71
C ALA A 515 -33.96 -18.54 32.22
N ARG A 516 -33.57 -17.30 31.89
CA ARG A 516 -33.43 -16.82 30.51
C ARG A 516 -32.04 -16.26 30.26
N LEU A 517 -31.11 -17.13 29.88
CA LEU A 517 -29.74 -16.75 29.54
C LEU A 517 -29.68 -15.93 28.24
N PRO A 518 -28.86 -14.87 28.18
CA PRO A 518 -28.41 -14.25 26.94
C PRO A 518 -27.63 -15.22 26.07
N ASP A 519 -27.64 -15.01 24.75
CA ASP A 519 -26.73 -15.72 23.86
C ASP A 519 -25.32 -15.14 24.05
N ALA A 520 -24.48 -15.87 24.77
CA ALA A 520 -23.11 -15.47 25.07
C ALA A 520 -22.25 -15.30 23.81
N ALA A 521 -22.48 -16.11 22.77
CA ALA A 521 -21.76 -16.00 21.51
C ALA A 521 -22.21 -14.75 20.74
N ALA A 522 -23.51 -14.43 20.76
CA ALA A 522 -24.00 -13.17 20.19
C ALA A 522 -23.47 -11.94 20.93
N LEU A 523 -23.45 -11.96 22.28
CA LEU A 523 -22.88 -10.88 23.08
C LEU A 523 -21.38 -10.70 22.80
N SER A 524 -20.61 -11.78 22.73
CA SER A 524 -19.19 -11.71 22.37
C SER A 524 -18.99 -11.18 20.95
N ARG A 525 -19.81 -11.62 19.96
CA ARG A 525 -19.81 -11.06 18.59
C ARG A 525 -20.16 -9.57 18.56
N GLN A 526 -21.08 -9.11 19.40
CA GLN A 526 -21.44 -7.68 19.48
C GLN A 526 -20.29 -6.85 20.07
N VAL A 527 -19.63 -7.33 21.12
CA VAL A 527 -18.44 -6.66 21.68
C VAL A 527 -17.30 -6.66 20.67
N GLN A 528 -17.07 -7.77 19.97
CA GLN A 528 -16.08 -7.87 18.90
C GLN A 528 -16.39 -6.91 17.74
N ALA A 529 -17.65 -6.82 17.32
CA ALA A 529 -18.06 -5.93 16.23
C ALA A 529 -17.95 -4.44 16.58
N ALA A 530 -18.25 -4.08 17.83
CA ALA A 530 -18.24 -2.68 18.28
C ALA A 530 -16.86 -2.18 18.71
N LEU A 531 -16.05 -3.03 19.36
CA LEU A 531 -14.80 -2.65 20.00
C LEU A 531 -13.57 -3.36 19.43
N GLY A 532 -13.72 -4.36 18.55
CA GLY A 532 -12.60 -5.11 18.00
C GLY A 532 -11.98 -6.12 18.95
N ILE A 533 -12.61 -6.38 20.11
CA ILE A 533 -12.12 -7.32 21.14
C ILE A 533 -13.12 -8.43 21.42
N ALA A 534 -12.61 -9.64 21.61
CA ALA A 534 -13.42 -10.81 21.92
C ALA A 534 -13.59 -10.92 23.44
N VAL A 535 -14.78 -11.27 23.88
CA VAL A 535 -15.00 -11.66 25.28
C VAL A 535 -14.60 -13.12 25.42
N ASP A 536 -13.60 -13.39 26.24
CA ASP A 536 -13.08 -14.73 26.50
C ASP A 536 -14.06 -15.52 27.39
N THR A 537 -14.54 -14.90 28.46
CA THR A 537 -15.45 -15.54 29.41
C THR A 537 -16.61 -14.61 29.77
N LEU A 538 -17.84 -15.11 29.62
CA LEU A 538 -19.07 -14.49 30.11
C LEU A 538 -19.59 -15.25 31.32
N VAL A 539 -19.75 -14.56 32.45
CA VAL A 539 -20.31 -15.09 33.68
C VAL A 539 -21.66 -14.43 33.94
N PHE A 540 -22.72 -15.21 33.91
CA PHE A 540 -24.05 -14.74 34.28
C PHE A 540 -24.34 -15.08 35.73
N ILE A 541 -24.76 -14.09 36.51
CA ILE A 541 -25.06 -14.23 37.94
C ILE A 541 -26.50 -13.80 38.23
N ARG A 542 -27.04 -14.23 39.38
CA ARG A 542 -28.40 -13.84 39.82
C ARG A 542 -28.50 -12.33 40.03
N ALA A 543 -29.72 -11.80 39.97
CA ALA A 543 -29.96 -10.39 40.26
C ALA A 543 -29.57 -10.06 41.71
N ARG A 544 -29.01 -8.85 41.91
CA ARG A 544 -28.64 -8.30 43.23
C ARG A 544 -27.44 -8.98 43.92
N THR A 545 -26.62 -9.73 43.19
CA THR A 545 -25.40 -10.37 43.74
C THR A 545 -24.09 -9.73 43.27
N LEU A 546 -24.11 -8.82 42.28
CA LEU A 546 -22.92 -8.13 41.82
C LEU A 546 -22.42 -7.12 42.85
N ALA A 547 -21.13 -7.20 43.22
CA ALA A 547 -20.55 -6.32 44.21
C ALA A 547 -20.59 -4.83 43.79
N LYS A 548 -21.18 -3.98 44.64
CA LYS A 548 -21.29 -2.52 44.46
C LYS A 548 -20.67 -1.77 45.63
N THR A 549 -20.07 -0.61 45.36
CA THR A 549 -19.57 0.35 46.37
C THR A 549 -20.71 0.92 47.20
N SER A 550 -20.41 1.53 48.36
CA SER A 550 -21.39 2.23 49.20
C SER A 550 -22.18 3.32 48.46
N SER A 551 -21.61 3.85 47.36
CA SER A 551 -22.26 4.80 46.44
C SER A 551 -23.17 4.17 45.38
N GLY A 552 -23.34 2.84 45.38
CA GLY A 552 -24.17 2.12 44.41
C GLY A 552 -23.51 1.84 43.05
N LYS A 553 -22.24 2.24 42.85
CA LYS A 553 -21.46 1.94 41.62
C LYS A 553 -20.90 0.52 41.64
N VAL A 554 -20.83 -0.14 40.48
CA VAL A 554 -20.20 -1.46 40.32
C VAL A 554 -18.74 -1.41 40.77
N SER A 555 -18.35 -2.38 41.61
CA SER A 555 -17.00 -2.49 42.17
C SER A 555 -16.19 -3.52 41.40
N ARG A 556 -15.66 -3.17 40.23
CA ARG A 556 -14.94 -4.10 39.31
C ARG A 556 -13.85 -4.91 40.01
N HIS A 557 -13.02 -4.26 40.82
CA HIS A 557 -12.00 -4.94 41.64
C HIS A 557 -12.57 -6.05 42.52
N ARG A 558 -13.70 -5.82 43.22
CA ARG A 558 -14.33 -6.84 44.07
C ARG A 558 -15.00 -7.95 43.26
N VAL A 559 -15.59 -7.62 42.11
CA VAL A 559 -16.17 -8.63 41.21
C VAL A 559 -15.05 -9.50 40.60
N LYS A 560 -13.93 -8.90 40.19
CA LYS A 560 -12.74 -9.60 39.71
C LYS A 560 -12.17 -10.52 40.78
N ARG A 561 -12.05 -10.04 42.02
CA ARG A 561 -11.57 -10.85 43.14
C ARG A 561 -12.48 -12.06 43.39
N ALA A 562 -13.79 -11.83 43.52
CA ALA A 562 -14.77 -12.91 43.69
C ALA A 562 -14.77 -13.91 42.51
N TYR A 563 -14.50 -13.44 41.28
CA TYR A 563 -14.34 -14.34 40.12
C TYR A 563 -13.09 -15.23 40.27
N LEU A 564 -11.94 -14.65 40.63
CA LEU A 564 -10.68 -15.37 40.79
C LEU A 564 -10.70 -16.34 41.99
N GLU A 565 -11.39 -15.97 43.07
CA GLU A 565 -11.56 -16.77 44.29
C GLU A 565 -12.69 -17.83 44.14
N GLY A 566 -13.43 -17.83 43.02
CA GLY A 566 -14.54 -18.76 42.78
C GLY A 566 -15.80 -18.50 43.63
N GLU A 567 -15.92 -17.31 44.21
CA GLU A 567 -17.00 -16.91 45.13
C GLU A 567 -18.26 -16.38 44.39
N LEU A 568 -18.20 -16.23 43.06
CA LEU A 568 -19.37 -15.81 42.30
C LEU A 568 -20.41 -16.93 42.22
N GLU A 569 -21.64 -16.67 42.68
CA GLU A 569 -22.81 -17.52 42.40
C GLU A 569 -23.22 -17.43 40.92
N ALA A 570 -22.46 -18.13 40.06
CA ALA A 570 -22.72 -18.18 38.63
C ALA A 570 -23.96 -19.04 38.33
N VAL A 571 -24.90 -18.45 37.59
CA VAL A 571 -25.99 -19.17 36.91
C VAL A 571 -25.44 -19.90 35.68
N ALA A 572 -24.50 -19.28 34.97
CA ALA A 572 -23.77 -19.90 33.86
C ALA A 572 -22.40 -19.22 33.67
N VAL A 573 -21.39 -20.01 33.35
CA VAL A 573 -20.08 -19.54 32.88
C VAL A 573 -19.90 -20.07 31.48
N VAL A 574 -19.76 -19.17 30.51
CA VAL A 574 -19.65 -19.53 29.09
C VAL A 574 -18.34 -18.96 28.55
N ARG A 575 -17.53 -19.83 27.94
CA ARG A 575 -16.38 -19.43 27.13
C ARG A 575 -16.77 -19.49 25.65
N PRO A 576 -17.02 -18.35 24.99
CA PRO A 576 -17.51 -18.35 23.61
C PRO A 576 -16.51 -18.95 22.60
N GLY A 577 -15.23 -19.12 22.98
CA GLY A 577 -14.15 -19.63 22.12
C GLY A 577 -13.76 -21.11 22.31
N LEU A 578 -14.37 -21.86 23.25
CA LEU A 578 -14.06 -23.28 23.52
C LEU A 578 -15.33 -24.11 23.69
N GLY A 579 -16.22 -24.07 22.70
CA GLY A 579 -17.39 -24.95 22.62
C GLY A 579 -17.21 -25.97 21.51
N GLU A 580 -17.02 -27.23 21.90
CA GLU A 580 -17.13 -28.41 21.04
C GLU A 580 -18.39 -28.32 20.16
N ALA A 581 -18.22 -28.74 18.92
CA ALA A 581 -19.29 -29.19 18.06
C ALA A 581 -19.97 -30.42 18.71
N SER A 582 -20.90 -30.19 19.66
CA SER A 582 -21.83 -31.24 20.09
C SER A 582 -22.90 -31.36 19.02
N GLY A 583 -22.93 -32.53 18.38
CA GLY A 583 -23.58 -32.78 17.10
C GLY A 583 -25.07 -32.49 17.05
N SER A 584 -25.47 -31.91 15.92
CA SER A 584 -26.76 -32.13 15.29
C SER A 584 -26.59 -31.91 13.79
N ALA A 585 -26.74 -33.00 13.04
CA ALA A 585 -26.78 -33.12 11.59
C ALA A 585 -25.50 -32.71 10.83
N ALA A 586 -25.04 -33.61 9.95
CA ALA A 586 -24.10 -33.30 8.90
C ALA A 586 -24.62 -32.12 8.06
N ALA A 587 -24.20 -30.90 8.40
CA ALA A 587 -24.30 -29.76 7.50
C ALA A 587 -23.16 -29.92 6.50
N ALA A 588 -23.51 -30.05 5.23
CA ALA A 588 -22.56 -30.01 4.12
C ALA A 588 -21.60 -28.83 4.32
N THR A 589 -20.30 -29.08 4.16
CA THR A 589 -19.30 -28.02 4.10
C THR A 589 -19.71 -27.03 3.00
N ASP A 590 -19.82 -25.74 3.34
CA ASP A 590 -20.14 -24.68 2.39
C ASP A 590 -19.11 -24.71 1.25
N PRO A 591 -19.51 -24.97 -0.02
CA PRO A 591 -18.59 -25.04 -1.16
C PRO A 591 -17.71 -23.79 -1.30
N VAL A 592 -18.23 -22.63 -0.89
CA VAL A 592 -17.50 -21.35 -0.88
C VAL A 592 -16.35 -21.39 0.12
N HIS A 593 -16.57 -21.97 1.30
CA HIS A 593 -15.56 -22.09 2.34
C HIS A 593 -14.42 -23.04 1.93
N GLU A 594 -14.75 -24.14 1.23
CA GLU A 594 -13.75 -25.07 0.70
C GLU A 594 -12.87 -24.43 -0.39
N VAL A 595 -13.46 -23.60 -1.25
CA VAL A 595 -12.68 -22.82 -2.23
C VAL A 595 -11.73 -21.89 -1.50
N PHE A 596 -12.19 -21.07 -0.56
CA PHE A 596 -11.30 -20.17 0.17
C PHE A 596 -10.16 -20.90 0.89
N ALA A 597 -10.46 -22.02 1.55
CA ALA A 597 -9.46 -22.80 2.28
C ALA A 597 -8.31 -23.29 1.38
N ARG A 598 -8.59 -23.66 0.12
CA ARG A 598 -7.56 -24.06 -0.87
C ARG A 598 -6.54 -22.95 -1.15
N TYR A 599 -6.96 -21.69 -1.02
CA TYR A 599 -6.09 -20.53 -1.23
C TYR A 599 -5.48 -19.98 0.05
N GLY A 600 -5.64 -20.69 1.18
CA GLY A 600 -5.19 -20.21 2.50
C GLY A 600 -6.07 -19.08 3.04
N LEU A 601 -7.30 -18.97 2.54
CA LEU A 601 -8.28 -17.99 2.94
C LEU A 601 -9.38 -18.63 3.80
N ARG A 602 -10.00 -17.84 4.66
CA ARG A 602 -11.09 -18.24 5.57
C ARG A 602 -12.45 -17.76 5.08
N GLY A 603 -12.50 -16.91 4.05
CA GLY A 603 -13.74 -16.28 3.57
C GLY A 603 -14.31 -15.25 4.55
N THR A 604 -13.54 -14.85 5.55
CA THR A 604 -13.93 -13.95 6.65
C THR A 604 -12.94 -12.82 6.87
N GLU A 605 -11.91 -12.73 6.02
CA GLU A 605 -10.89 -11.71 6.08
C GLU A 605 -11.38 -10.38 5.54
N GLU A 606 -11.19 -9.32 6.32
CA GLU A 606 -11.71 -7.99 5.97
C GLU A 606 -10.81 -7.23 4.96
N TRP A 607 -9.64 -7.77 4.61
CA TRP A 607 -8.79 -7.23 3.54
C TRP A 607 -9.18 -7.79 2.16
N THR A 608 -8.72 -7.10 1.12
CA THR A 608 -8.95 -7.50 -0.28
C THR A 608 -8.04 -8.64 -0.71
N LEU A 609 -8.35 -9.25 -1.86
CA LEU A 609 -7.47 -10.24 -2.49
C LEU A 609 -6.14 -9.64 -2.99
N ALA A 610 -6.08 -8.34 -3.24
CA ALA A 610 -4.82 -7.67 -3.55
C ALA A 610 -3.89 -7.57 -2.33
N GLU A 611 -4.46 -7.48 -1.13
CA GLU A 611 -3.75 -7.34 0.15
C GLU A 611 -3.40 -8.69 0.79
N SER A 612 -3.91 -9.81 0.27
CA SER A 612 -3.68 -11.15 0.82
C SER A 612 -2.35 -11.79 0.40
N GLY A 613 -1.60 -11.14 -0.49
CA GLY A 613 -0.34 -11.68 -1.03
C GLY A 613 -0.52 -12.82 -2.04
N ILE A 614 -1.74 -13.04 -2.54
CA ILE A 614 -2.04 -13.99 -3.61
C ILE A 614 -1.45 -13.47 -4.93
N ASP A 615 -0.63 -14.28 -5.60
CA ASP A 615 -0.06 -13.92 -6.89
C ASP A 615 -1.11 -13.95 -8.02
N SER A 616 -0.76 -13.41 -9.19
CA SER A 616 -1.71 -13.30 -10.31
C SER A 616 -2.20 -14.65 -10.86
N LEU A 617 -1.44 -15.74 -10.66
CA LEU A 617 -1.86 -17.08 -11.10
C LEU A 617 -2.91 -17.63 -10.14
N ARG A 618 -2.61 -17.61 -8.84
CA ARG A 618 -3.52 -18.08 -7.79
C ARG A 618 -4.80 -17.25 -7.72
N LEU A 619 -4.75 -15.99 -8.11
CA LEU A 619 -5.93 -15.14 -8.19
C LEU A 619 -6.87 -15.53 -9.34
N VAL A 620 -6.32 -15.98 -10.47
CA VAL A 620 -7.10 -16.54 -11.59
C VAL A 620 -7.70 -17.90 -11.19
N GLU A 621 -6.91 -18.76 -10.55
CA GLU A 621 -7.38 -20.05 -10.02
C GLU A 621 -8.54 -19.85 -9.03
N LEU A 622 -8.42 -18.92 -8.08
CA LEU A 622 -9.49 -18.57 -7.15
C LEU A 622 -10.72 -18.04 -7.88
N ALA A 623 -10.55 -17.15 -8.88
CA ALA A 623 -11.66 -16.63 -9.66
C ALA A 623 -12.43 -17.76 -10.37
N GLN A 624 -11.72 -18.72 -10.95
CA GLN A 624 -12.33 -19.86 -11.64
C GLN A 624 -13.03 -20.82 -10.68
N ASP A 625 -12.43 -21.13 -9.54
CA ASP A 625 -13.07 -21.97 -8.51
C ASP A 625 -14.36 -21.32 -7.98
N LEU A 626 -14.34 -20.00 -7.75
CA LEU A 626 -15.53 -19.25 -7.33
C LEU A 626 -16.60 -19.19 -8.42
N LYS A 627 -16.20 -19.03 -9.69
CA LYS A 627 -17.10 -19.14 -10.85
C LYS A 627 -17.73 -20.53 -10.94
N GLY A 628 -16.96 -21.58 -10.70
CA GLY A 628 -17.43 -22.97 -10.64
C GLY A 628 -18.52 -23.16 -9.58
N VAL A 629 -18.30 -22.66 -8.37
CA VAL A 629 -19.31 -22.69 -7.29
C VAL A 629 -20.59 -21.95 -7.68
N LEU A 630 -20.49 -20.82 -8.38
CA LEU A 630 -21.66 -20.08 -8.87
C LEU A 630 -22.42 -20.85 -9.96
N VAL A 631 -21.72 -21.48 -10.90
CA VAL A 631 -22.35 -22.30 -11.96
C VAL A 631 -23.03 -23.52 -11.36
N GLU A 632 -22.40 -24.23 -10.43
CA GLU A 632 -23.00 -25.38 -9.73
C GLU A 632 -24.26 -25.00 -8.94
N ALA A 633 -24.35 -23.75 -8.49
CA ALA A 633 -25.52 -23.18 -7.83
C ALA A 633 -26.60 -22.63 -8.81
N GLY A 634 -26.44 -22.80 -10.13
CA GLY A 634 -27.36 -22.32 -11.17
C GLY A 634 -27.40 -20.79 -11.29
N LEU A 635 -26.22 -20.16 -11.26
CA LEU A 635 -26.03 -18.71 -11.23
C LEU A 635 -25.03 -18.23 -12.30
N GLU A 636 -25.27 -18.65 -13.53
CA GLU A 636 -24.43 -18.38 -14.69
C GLU A 636 -24.24 -16.86 -14.89
N GLU A 637 -25.31 -16.07 -14.79
CA GLU A 637 -25.24 -14.60 -14.91
C GLU A 637 -24.33 -13.93 -13.85
N LEU A 638 -24.19 -14.52 -12.65
CA LEU A 638 -23.33 -13.97 -11.59
C LEU A 638 -21.88 -14.42 -11.75
N SER A 639 -21.66 -15.62 -12.28
CA SER A 639 -20.34 -16.13 -12.65
C SER A 639 -19.69 -15.23 -13.71
N GLU A 640 -20.46 -14.81 -14.72
CA GLU A 640 -19.99 -13.88 -15.75
C GLU A 640 -19.59 -12.51 -15.20
N ALA A 641 -20.29 -12.01 -14.19
CA ALA A 641 -20.00 -10.72 -13.56
C ALA A 641 -18.78 -10.72 -12.61
N LEU A 642 -18.32 -11.90 -12.17
CA LEU A 642 -17.22 -12.05 -11.23
C LEU A 642 -15.87 -12.05 -11.97
N THR A 643 -15.16 -10.93 -11.99
CA THR A 643 -13.85 -10.82 -12.67
C THR A 643 -12.69 -10.77 -11.68
N VAL A 644 -11.48 -11.10 -12.16
CA VAL A 644 -10.22 -10.89 -11.42
C VAL A 644 -10.10 -9.46 -10.88
N GLN A 645 -10.47 -8.46 -11.70
CA GLN A 645 -10.48 -7.05 -11.29
C GLN A 645 -11.50 -6.77 -10.19
N SER A 646 -12.71 -7.33 -10.28
CA SER A 646 -13.74 -7.16 -9.25
C SER A 646 -13.34 -7.81 -7.93
N LEU A 647 -12.70 -8.98 -8.00
CA LEU A 647 -12.17 -9.73 -6.86
C LEU A 647 -11.08 -8.96 -6.10
N GLN A 648 -10.21 -8.25 -6.82
CA GLN A 648 -9.16 -7.42 -6.21
C GLN A 648 -9.71 -6.22 -5.41
N GLN A 649 -10.98 -5.84 -5.63
CA GLN A 649 -11.61 -4.67 -5.00
C GLN A 649 -12.57 -5.04 -3.85
N LEU A 650 -12.89 -6.33 -3.70
CA LEU A 650 -13.77 -6.83 -2.66
C LEU A 650 -12.96 -7.34 -1.48
N ALA A 651 -13.45 -7.08 -0.26
CA ALA A 651 -12.93 -7.74 0.93
C ALA A 651 -13.30 -9.22 0.86
N ILE A 652 -12.39 -10.10 1.24
CA ILE A 652 -12.59 -11.56 1.17
C ILE A 652 -13.82 -11.98 2.01
N ALA A 653 -14.05 -11.31 3.16
CA ALA A 653 -15.21 -11.46 4.01
C ALA A 653 -16.52 -11.08 3.31
N GLU A 654 -16.52 -10.01 2.52
CA GLU A 654 -17.72 -9.60 1.80
C GLU A 654 -18.00 -10.54 0.64
N LEU A 655 -16.95 -10.91 -0.11
CA LEU A 655 -17.06 -11.90 -1.18
C LEU A 655 -17.59 -13.22 -0.63
N GLY A 656 -17.04 -13.72 0.48
CA GLY A 656 -17.53 -14.92 1.16
C GLY A 656 -18.96 -14.78 1.65
N ALA A 657 -19.29 -13.71 2.38
CA ALA A 657 -20.66 -13.49 2.84
C ALA A 657 -21.68 -13.37 1.70
N LEU A 658 -21.30 -12.73 0.59
CA LEU A 658 -22.16 -12.60 -0.59
C LEU A 658 -22.33 -13.94 -1.30
N LEU A 659 -21.26 -14.70 -1.49
CA LEU A 659 -21.30 -16.02 -2.12
C LEU A 659 -22.08 -17.03 -1.27
N THR A 660 -21.88 -17.05 0.05
CA THR A 660 -22.66 -17.87 0.99
C THR A 660 -24.14 -17.45 0.98
N GLN A 661 -24.47 -16.15 0.99
CA GLN A 661 -25.87 -15.66 0.87
C GLN A 661 -26.52 -16.03 -0.48
N VAL A 662 -25.71 -16.10 -1.52
CA VAL A 662 -26.13 -16.44 -2.88
C VAL A 662 -26.34 -17.96 -3.01
N ALA A 663 -25.53 -18.77 -2.32
CA ALA A 663 -25.68 -20.22 -2.19
C ALA A 663 -26.87 -20.62 -1.29
N GLU A 664 -27.17 -19.84 -0.24
CA GLU A 664 -28.25 -20.13 0.74
C GLU A 664 -29.66 -19.66 0.32
N GLY A 665 -29.79 -18.85 -0.75
CA GLY A 665 -31.06 -18.52 -1.42
C GLY A 665 -31.89 -17.40 -0.77
N PRO A 666 -31.86 -16.17 -1.35
CA PRO A 666 -33.05 -15.62 -2.05
C PRO A 666 -32.72 -14.83 -3.34
N SER A 667 -33.73 -14.62 -4.21
CA SER A 667 -33.64 -13.78 -5.43
C SER A 667 -33.12 -12.35 -5.15
N VAL A 668 -33.35 -11.84 -3.94
CA VAL A 668 -32.87 -10.53 -3.47
C VAL A 668 -31.36 -10.50 -3.24
N ALA A 669 -30.73 -11.60 -2.76
CA ALA A 669 -29.27 -11.66 -2.60
C ALA A 669 -28.57 -11.74 -3.96
N ARG A 670 -29.15 -12.47 -4.91
CA ARG A 670 -28.67 -12.54 -6.31
C ARG A 670 -28.67 -11.15 -6.97
N VAL A 671 -29.81 -10.43 -6.88
CA VAL A 671 -29.94 -9.05 -7.38
C VAL A 671 -28.96 -8.11 -6.66
N ARG A 672 -28.76 -8.29 -5.35
CA ARG A 672 -27.81 -7.47 -4.56
C ARG A 672 -26.36 -7.72 -4.96
N PHE A 673 -25.94 -8.98 -5.11
CA PHE A 673 -24.59 -9.35 -5.54
C PHE A 673 -24.28 -8.78 -6.91
N ARG A 674 -25.19 -8.99 -7.88
CA ARG A 674 -25.09 -8.42 -9.24
C ARG A 674 -24.94 -6.90 -9.20
N ARG A 675 -25.77 -6.21 -8.41
CA ARG A 675 -25.75 -4.75 -8.31
C ARG A 675 -24.45 -4.22 -7.70
N VAL A 676 -23.86 -4.95 -6.74
CA VAL A 676 -22.57 -4.58 -6.13
C VAL A 676 -21.45 -4.73 -7.15
N LEU A 677 -21.33 -5.89 -7.80
CA LEU A 677 -20.30 -6.13 -8.83
C LEU A 677 -20.41 -5.15 -10.00
N THR A 678 -21.61 -4.96 -10.55
CA THR A 678 -21.86 -4.02 -11.66
C THR A 678 -21.50 -2.59 -11.29
N ARG A 679 -21.82 -2.18 -10.04
CA ARG A 679 -21.50 -0.84 -9.55
C ARG A 679 -20.00 -0.64 -9.39
N ILE A 680 -19.29 -1.60 -8.81
CA ILE A 680 -17.83 -1.55 -8.64
C ILE A 680 -17.14 -1.45 -10.00
N ALA A 681 -17.52 -2.31 -10.94
CA ALA A 681 -16.99 -2.28 -12.31
C ALA A 681 -17.22 -0.92 -12.99
N LYS A 682 -18.44 -0.36 -12.90
CA LYS A 682 -18.77 0.94 -13.50
C LYS A 682 -18.03 2.11 -12.84
N GLU A 683 -17.96 2.15 -11.51
CA GLU A 683 -17.23 3.20 -10.78
C GLU A 683 -15.73 3.13 -11.05
N HIS A 684 -15.16 1.92 -11.15
CA HIS A 684 -13.75 1.71 -11.47
C HIS A 684 -13.42 2.12 -12.91
N HIS A 685 -14.22 1.71 -13.90
CA HIS A 685 -14.01 2.12 -15.29
C HIS A 685 -14.07 3.65 -15.44
N ALA A 686 -15.06 4.31 -14.83
CA ALA A 686 -15.14 5.77 -14.85
C ALA A 686 -13.91 6.46 -14.20
N PHE A 687 -13.38 5.84 -13.13
CA PHE A 687 -12.17 6.31 -12.47
C PHE A 687 -10.91 6.19 -13.33
N GLU A 688 -10.76 5.07 -14.05
CA GLU A 688 -9.64 4.88 -14.97
C GLU A 688 -9.70 5.88 -16.13
N GLN A 689 -10.88 6.13 -16.68
CA GLN A 689 -11.06 7.14 -17.73
C GLN A 689 -10.66 8.55 -17.25
N GLU A 690 -11.09 8.96 -16.05
CA GLU A 690 -10.68 10.25 -15.45
C GLU A 690 -9.15 10.33 -15.25
N LEU A 691 -8.52 9.23 -14.82
CA LEU A 691 -7.07 9.16 -14.69
C LEU A 691 -6.37 9.31 -16.04
N MET A 692 -6.80 8.54 -17.03
CA MET A 692 -6.23 8.55 -18.37
C MET A 692 -6.30 9.94 -18.99
N GLU A 693 -7.45 10.62 -18.88
CA GLU A 693 -7.64 11.99 -19.39
C GLU A 693 -6.66 12.99 -18.76
N ARG A 694 -6.46 12.90 -17.44
CA ARG A 694 -5.50 13.75 -16.73
C ARG A 694 -4.06 13.47 -17.16
N ASP A 695 -3.73 12.20 -17.33
CA ASP A 695 -2.37 11.75 -17.58
C ASP A 695 -1.96 11.83 -19.06
N ALA A 696 -2.90 12.05 -19.98
CA ALA A 696 -2.68 12.12 -21.43
C ALA A 696 -2.00 13.43 -21.90
N ARG A 697 -1.33 14.14 -20.99
CA ARG A 697 -0.59 15.39 -21.25
C ARG A 697 0.75 15.35 -20.54
N LEU A 698 1.69 16.16 -21.01
CA LEU A 698 2.98 16.34 -20.34
C LEU A 698 2.77 16.79 -18.89
N ASN A 699 3.48 16.12 -17.97
CA ASN A 699 3.44 16.46 -16.54
C ASN A 699 4.51 17.48 -16.12
N PHE A 700 5.25 18.03 -17.08
CA PHE A 700 6.24 19.09 -16.91
C PHE A 700 6.05 20.14 -18.01
N ASP A 701 6.47 21.38 -17.75
CA ASP A 701 6.45 22.46 -18.75
C ASP A 701 7.77 22.46 -19.54
N PRO A 702 7.77 22.19 -20.86
CA PRO A 702 8.96 22.28 -21.70
C PRO A 702 9.61 23.66 -21.70
N ALA A 703 8.85 24.74 -21.48
CA ALA A 703 9.38 26.12 -21.45
C ALA A 703 10.33 26.36 -20.26
N CYS A 704 10.22 25.55 -19.20
CA CYS A 704 11.12 25.58 -18.06
C CYS A 704 12.48 24.91 -18.36
N LEU A 705 12.63 24.24 -19.51
CA LEU A 705 13.89 23.60 -19.91
C LEU A 705 14.79 24.61 -20.66
N PRO A 706 16.10 24.71 -20.33
CA PRO A 706 17.00 25.73 -20.88
C PRO A 706 17.05 25.84 -22.41
N VAL A 707 16.82 24.71 -23.11
CA VAL A 707 16.92 24.57 -24.57
C VAL A 707 15.75 25.23 -25.31
N PHE A 708 14.56 25.25 -24.71
CA PHE A 708 13.33 25.68 -25.38
C PHE A 708 13.00 27.17 -25.18
N ARG A 709 13.82 27.92 -24.42
CA ARG A 709 13.71 29.40 -24.33
C ARG A 709 13.83 30.11 -25.69
N GLY A 710 14.37 29.47 -26.72
CA GLY A 710 14.54 30.05 -28.06
C GLY A 710 13.54 29.60 -29.14
N LEU A 711 12.61 28.68 -28.84
CA LEU A 711 11.64 28.14 -29.82
C LEU A 711 10.21 28.68 -29.62
N SER A 712 9.99 29.51 -28.60
CA SER A 712 8.67 29.99 -28.13
C SER A 712 8.15 31.28 -28.80
N GLU A 713 8.45 31.51 -30.09
CA GLU A 713 7.89 32.64 -30.87
C GLU A 713 6.96 32.19 -32.02
N ALA A 714 6.38 30.99 -31.95
CA ALA A 714 5.28 30.60 -32.84
C ALA A 714 3.92 30.81 -32.15
N PRO A 715 2.94 31.50 -32.78
CA PRO A 715 1.67 31.83 -32.15
C PRO A 715 0.80 30.56 -31.95
N ARG A 716 0.27 30.40 -30.74
CA ARG A 716 -0.70 29.35 -30.39
C ARG A 716 -1.99 29.52 -31.23
N PRO A 717 -2.46 28.51 -31.99
CA PRO A 717 -3.76 28.60 -32.64
C PRO A 717 -4.89 28.44 -31.62
N ARG A 718 -5.86 29.35 -31.67
CA ARG A 718 -7.13 29.22 -30.94
C ARG A 718 -7.98 28.11 -31.57
N SER A 719 -8.64 27.36 -30.69
CA SER A 719 -9.70 26.39 -30.95
C SER A 719 -10.75 26.92 -31.94
N GLU A 720 -10.84 26.29 -33.11
CA GLU A 720 -12.09 25.95 -33.82
C GLU A 720 -11.74 25.15 -35.10
N ALA A 721 -12.35 23.98 -35.28
CA ALA A 721 -12.23 23.17 -36.50
C ALA A 721 -12.91 23.91 -37.68
N PRO A 722 -12.42 23.76 -38.93
CA PRO A 722 -12.81 22.60 -39.72
C PRO A 722 -11.72 22.01 -40.64
N ARG A 723 -11.98 20.76 -41.05
CA ARG A 723 -11.22 19.92 -41.99
C ARG A 723 -10.65 20.67 -43.21
N ALA A 724 -9.34 20.57 -43.45
CA ALA A 724 -8.72 20.85 -44.75
C ALA A 724 -7.45 20.00 -44.98
N GLN A 725 -7.25 19.64 -46.25
CA GLN A 725 -6.27 18.69 -46.82
C GLN A 725 -4.79 18.97 -46.46
N PRO A 726 -3.92 17.94 -46.46
CA PRO A 726 -2.50 18.09 -46.14
C PRO A 726 -1.77 18.90 -47.23
N LYS A 727 -1.25 20.08 -46.86
CA LYS A 727 -0.30 20.85 -47.69
C LYS A 727 1.10 20.21 -47.60
N GLY A 728 1.78 20.18 -48.75
CA GLY A 728 3.06 19.51 -48.99
C GLY A 728 4.26 20.01 -48.16
N PRO A 729 5.42 19.33 -48.32
CA PRO A 729 6.54 19.39 -47.39
C PRO A 729 7.25 20.76 -47.44
N GLN A 730 7.36 21.43 -46.28
CA GLN A 730 8.30 22.53 -46.10
C GLN A 730 9.73 21.98 -45.90
N ALA A 731 10.69 22.63 -46.54
CA ALA A 731 12.09 22.20 -46.63
C ALA A 731 12.80 22.23 -45.26
N PRO A 732 13.72 21.26 -44.97
CA PRO A 732 14.44 21.19 -43.71
C PRO A 732 15.67 22.12 -43.71
N GLY A 733 15.72 23.05 -42.76
CA GLY A 733 16.97 23.70 -42.34
C GLY A 733 17.80 22.72 -41.53
N SER A 734 18.81 22.14 -42.16
CA SER A 734 19.62 21.04 -41.62
C SER A 734 20.90 21.54 -40.94
N GLU A 735 21.01 21.31 -39.63
CA GLU A 735 22.27 20.83 -39.05
C GLU A 735 21.94 19.57 -38.23
N ALA A 736 22.45 18.42 -38.67
CA ALA A 736 22.27 17.15 -37.97
C ALA A 736 23.00 17.21 -36.61
N PRO A 737 22.34 16.89 -35.47
CA PRO A 737 23.01 16.91 -34.18
C PRO A 737 24.11 15.83 -34.16
N ALA A 738 25.34 16.26 -33.80
CA ALA A 738 26.52 15.40 -33.68
C ALA A 738 26.24 14.10 -32.91
N ALA A 739 26.75 12.98 -33.45
CA ALA A 739 26.45 11.58 -33.09
C ALA A 739 26.62 11.27 -31.59
N GLY A 740 25.58 11.56 -30.80
CA GLY A 740 25.48 11.15 -29.39
C GLY A 740 25.20 9.65 -29.25
N SER A 741 25.41 9.12 -28.05
CA SER A 741 25.11 7.74 -27.71
C SER A 741 23.60 7.44 -27.88
N VAL A 742 23.28 6.17 -28.09
CA VAL A 742 21.90 5.69 -28.17
C VAL A 742 21.46 5.27 -26.78
N PHE A 743 20.29 5.73 -26.33
CA PHE A 743 19.68 5.27 -25.09
C PHE A 743 18.53 4.32 -25.37
N LEU A 744 18.55 3.14 -24.76
CA LEU A 744 17.54 2.11 -24.89
C LEU A 744 16.89 1.84 -23.53
N THR A 745 15.56 1.96 -23.45
CA THR A 745 14.81 1.45 -22.29
C THR A 745 14.24 0.06 -22.58
N GLY A 746 14.15 -0.78 -21.54
CA GLY A 746 13.57 -2.13 -21.68
C GLY A 746 14.46 -3.13 -22.40
N GLY A 747 15.79 -2.95 -22.39
CA GLY A 747 16.75 -3.82 -23.07
C GLY A 747 16.79 -5.27 -22.57
N THR A 748 16.36 -5.52 -21.33
CA THR A 748 16.22 -6.88 -20.77
C THR A 748 14.81 -7.46 -20.92
N GLY A 749 13.88 -6.75 -21.56
CA GLY A 749 12.51 -7.22 -21.78
C GLY A 749 12.43 -8.29 -22.87
N PHE A 750 11.22 -8.66 -23.28
CA PHE A 750 11.02 -9.62 -24.37
C PHE A 750 11.59 -9.15 -25.71
N PHE A 751 11.23 -7.93 -26.13
CA PHE A 751 11.61 -7.37 -27.42
C PHE A 751 12.98 -6.64 -27.38
N GLY A 752 13.38 -6.19 -26.19
CA GLY A 752 14.58 -5.38 -25.97
C GLY A 752 15.89 -5.97 -26.51
N PRO A 753 16.19 -7.28 -26.31
CA PRO A 753 17.41 -7.89 -26.82
C PRO A 753 17.52 -7.90 -28.35
N PHE A 754 16.40 -8.05 -29.06
CA PHE A 754 16.37 -7.96 -30.53
C PHE A 754 16.66 -6.53 -30.99
N LEU A 755 16.02 -5.55 -30.32
CA LEU A 755 16.26 -4.14 -30.60
C LEU A 755 17.70 -3.74 -30.31
N LEU A 756 18.27 -4.20 -29.18
CA LEU A 756 19.67 -3.98 -28.84
C LEU A 756 20.63 -4.57 -29.89
N LEU A 757 20.35 -5.79 -30.37
CA LEU A 757 21.15 -6.42 -31.41
C LEU A 757 21.15 -5.61 -32.72
N GLU A 758 19.98 -5.11 -33.12
CA GLU A 758 19.84 -4.32 -34.35
C GLU A 758 20.42 -2.91 -34.22
N LEU A 759 20.35 -2.29 -33.03
CA LEU A 759 21.06 -1.04 -32.74
C LEU A 759 22.57 -1.23 -32.84
N LEU A 760 23.11 -2.31 -32.28
CA LEU A 760 24.53 -2.62 -32.40
C LEU A 760 24.92 -2.87 -33.87
N ARG A 761 24.07 -3.58 -34.63
CA ARG A 761 24.36 -3.93 -36.02
C ARG A 761 24.31 -2.73 -36.98
N GLN A 762 23.25 -1.94 -36.92
CA GLN A 762 22.97 -0.89 -37.90
C GLN A 762 23.62 0.45 -37.55
N LEU A 763 23.98 0.66 -36.28
CA LEU A 763 24.61 1.89 -35.79
C LEU A 763 26.04 1.58 -35.34
N PRO A 764 26.99 1.38 -36.27
CA PRO A 764 28.38 1.13 -35.91
C PRO A 764 28.94 2.32 -35.11
N GLU A 765 29.92 2.05 -34.24
CA GLU A 765 30.67 3.05 -33.45
C GLU A 765 29.89 3.81 -32.37
N ARG A 766 28.55 3.85 -32.41
CA ARG A 766 27.74 4.49 -31.37
C ARG A 766 27.64 3.61 -30.11
N PRO A 767 27.96 4.12 -28.91
CA PRO A 767 27.68 3.41 -27.65
C PRO A 767 26.18 3.29 -27.42
N VAL A 768 25.74 2.16 -26.85
CA VAL A 768 24.34 1.91 -26.50
C VAL A 768 24.21 1.86 -24.98
N LEU A 769 23.67 2.93 -24.42
CA LEU A 769 23.33 3.07 -23.01
C LEU A 769 21.99 2.38 -22.77
N VAL A 770 21.92 1.43 -21.85
CA VAL A 770 20.71 0.62 -21.62
C VAL A 770 20.25 0.73 -20.19
N LEU A 771 19.03 1.24 -19.98
CA LEU A 771 18.41 1.29 -18.66
C LEU A 771 18.13 -0.13 -18.14
N VAL A 772 18.71 -0.48 -17.00
CA VAL A 772 18.59 -1.80 -16.38
C VAL A 772 18.43 -1.68 -14.87
N ARG A 773 17.50 -2.46 -14.31
CA ARG A 773 17.33 -2.57 -12.85
C ARG A 773 18.42 -3.47 -12.28
N ALA A 774 19.45 -2.86 -11.70
CA ALA A 774 20.57 -3.53 -11.05
C ALA A 774 21.19 -2.60 -10.00
N GLU A 775 21.80 -3.17 -8.97
CA GLU A 775 22.51 -2.40 -7.93
C GLU A 775 23.85 -1.86 -8.42
N THR A 776 24.52 -2.59 -9.32
CA THR A 776 25.84 -2.20 -9.89
C THR A 776 25.85 -2.32 -11.42
N PRO A 777 26.71 -1.53 -12.11
CA PRO A 777 26.89 -1.64 -13.55
C PRO A 777 27.28 -3.05 -14.01
N GLU A 778 28.11 -3.77 -13.26
CA GLU A 778 28.56 -5.12 -13.61
C GLU A 778 27.39 -6.10 -13.61
N ALA A 779 26.54 -6.06 -12.58
CA ALA A 779 25.31 -6.86 -12.50
C ALA A 779 24.34 -6.46 -13.61
N GLY A 780 24.25 -5.15 -13.93
CA GLY A 780 23.46 -4.64 -15.05
C GLY A 780 23.93 -5.21 -16.39
N LYS A 781 25.25 -5.21 -16.64
CA LYS A 781 25.86 -5.75 -17.86
C LYS A 781 25.59 -7.25 -17.98
N GLN A 782 25.75 -8.00 -16.91
CA GLN A 782 25.48 -9.44 -16.91
C GLN A 782 24.03 -9.75 -17.31
N ARG A 783 23.05 -9.04 -16.72
CA ARG A 783 21.63 -9.21 -17.08
C ARG A 783 21.35 -8.93 -18.56
N LEU A 784 22.03 -7.93 -19.14
CA LEU A 784 21.90 -7.61 -20.57
C LEU A 784 22.49 -8.70 -21.46
N LEU A 785 23.63 -9.28 -21.08
CA LEU A 785 24.25 -10.40 -21.79
C LEU A 785 23.39 -11.66 -21.71
N GLU A 786 22.83 -11.97 -20.54
CA GLU A 786 21.87 -13.07 -20.37
C GLU A 786 20.64 -12.89 -21.26
N ALA A 787 20.11 -11.66 -21.35
CA ALA A 787 18.98 -11.35 -22.20
C ALA A 787 19.32 -11.52 -23.70
N LEU A 788 20.51 -11.07 -24.14
CA LEU A 788 21.00 -11.26 -25.52
C LEU A 788 21.20 -12.74 -25.85
N ALA A 789 21.68 -13.54 -24.90
CA ALA A 789 21.87 -14.99 -25.08
C ALA A 789 20.56 -15.73 -25.42
N THR A 790 19.39 -15.18 -25.04
CA THR A 790 18.09 -15.75 -25.41
C THR A 790 17.74 -15.60 -26.89
N VAL A 791 18.37 -14.64 -27.57
CA VAL A 791 18.14 -14.34 -28.99
C VAL A 791 19.16 -15.03 -29.88
N ARG A 792 20.44 -14.95 -29.50
CA ARG A 792 21.56 -15.56 -30.23
C ARG A 792 22.67 -15.93 -29.24
N PRO A 793 23.38 -17.06 -29.42
CA PRO A 793 24.53 -17.39 -28.60
C PRO A 793 25.57 -16.26 -28.59
N LEU A 794 26.06 -15.90 -27.40
CA LEU A 794 27.01 -14.78 -27.25
C LEU A 794 28.33 -15.02 -28.00
N ALA A 795 28.74 -16.29 -28.15
CA ALA A 795 29.93 -16.67 -28.90
C ALA A 795 29.84 -16.36 -30.41
N GLU A 796 28.63 -16.18 -30.95
CA GLU A 796 28.39 -15.82 -32.35
C GLU A 796 28.33 -14.29 -32.55
N LEU A 797 28.40 -13.50 -31.47
CA LEU A 797 28.36 -12.04 -31.54
C LEU A 797 29.78 -11.47 -31.58
N PRO A 798 30.05 -10.44 -32.40
CA PRO A 798 31.34 -9.77 -32.41
C PRO A 798 31.68 -9.22 -31.00
N PRO A 799 32.88 -9.49 -30.44
CA PRO A 799 33.26 -8.97 -29.12
C PRO A 799 33.14 -7.45 -29.00
N ALA A 800 33.51 -6.72 -30.07
CA ALA A 800 33.36 -5.27 -30.17
C ALA A 800 31.92 -4.76 -30.04
N TRP A 801 30.90 -5.61 -30.28
CA TRP A 801 29.51 -5.21 -30.03
C TRP A 801 29.20 -5.24 -28.54
N LEU A 802 29.69 -6.24 -27.81
CA LEU A 802 29.46 -6.39 -26.37
C LEU A 802 30.14 -5.28 -25.55
N GLU A 803 31.27 -4.76 -26.05
CA GLU A 803 31.99 -3.63 -25.45
C GLU A 803 31.21 -2.32 -25.53
N ARG A 804 30.35 -2.14 -26.54
CA ARG A 804 29.53 -0.93 -26.71
C ARG A 804 28.28 -0.88 -25.84
N ILE A 805 27.95 -1.96 -25.15
CA ILE A 805 26.79 -2.02 -24.25
C ILE A 805 27.19 -1.44 -22.89
N GLN A 806 26.57 -0.31 -22.54
CA GLN A 806 26.80 0.40 -21.29
C GLN A 806 25.53 0.37 -20.43
N PRO A 807 25.53 -0.34 -19.29
CA PRO A 807 24.37 -0.39 -18.41
C PRO A 807 24.18 0.94 -17.67
N VAL A 808 22.95 1.43 -17.64
CA VAL A 808 22.51 2.56 -16.81
C VAL A 808 21.63 1.97 -15.70
N CYS A 809 22.17 1.88 -14.49
CA CYS A 809 21.48 1.29 -13.34
C CYS A 809 20.38 2.23 -12.83
N GLY A 810 19.13 1.87 -13.12
CA GLY A 810 17.97 2.70 -12.79
C GLY A 810 16.66 1.95 -12.97
N ASP A 811 15.56 2.64 -12.69
CA ASP A 811 14.21 2.10 -12.80
C ASP A 811 13.31 3.10 -13.55
N LEU A 812 12.68 2.63 -14.62
CA LEU A 812 11.77 3.41 -15.45
C LEU A 812 10.57 3.94 -14.65
N ALA A 813 10.14 3.25 -13.58
CA ALA A 813 9.02 3.67 -12.75
C ALA A 813 9.37 4.79 -11.75
N ARG A 814 10.64 5.15 -11.61
CA ARG A 814 11.13 6.16 -10.66
C ARG A 814 11.40 7.50 -11.35
N THR A 815 11.24 8.59 -10.59
CA THR A 815 11.64 9.94 -11.02
C THR A 815 13.12 9.95 -11.42
N ASN A 816 13.50 10.74 -12.44
CA ASN A 816 14.87 10.74 -12.98
C ASN A 816 15.36 9.33 -13.38
N LEU A 817 14.45 8.40 -13.70
CA LEU A 817 14.77 6.99 -13.93
C LEU A 817 15.50 6.31 -12.76
N GLY A 818 15.32 6.82 -11.54
CA GLY A 818 16.02 6.34 -10.33
C GLY A 818 17.48 6.76 -10.23
N LEU A 819 17.94 7.67 -11.10
CA LEU A 819 19.30 8.19 -11.12
C LEU A 819 19.48 9.35 -10.14
N THR A 820 20.70 9.52 -9.63
CA THR A 820 21.11 10.76 -8.95
C THR A 820 21.10 11.92 -9.94
N THR A 821 20.98 13.15 -9.45
CA THR A 821 21.01 14.35 -10.30
C THR A 821 22.26 14.39 -11.19
N ALA A 822 23.44 14.11 -10.64
CA ALA A 822 24.68 14.09 -11.42
C ALA A 822 24.67 13.03 -12.55
N ALA A 823 24.17 11.82 -12.27
CA ALA A 823 24.06 10.77 -13.28
C ALA A 823 23.00 11.09 -14.34
N TRP A 824 21.91 11.74 -13.94
CA TRP A 824 20.88 12.24 -14.86
C TRP A 824 21.44 13.28 -15.84
N GLU A 825 22.15 14.28 -15.34
CA GLU A 825 22.76 15.34 -16.17
C GLU A 825 23.76 14.74 -17.16
N ALA A 826 24.65 13.86 -16.69
CA ALA A 826 25.61 13.16 -17.56
C ALA A 826 24.92 12.34 -18.67
N LEU A 827 23.84 11.62 -18.33
CA LEU A 827 23.05 10.88 -19.31
C LEU A 827 22.40 11.84 -20.33
N ALA A 828 21.85 12.96 -19.86
CA ALA A 828 21.15 13.92 -20.70
C ALA A 828 22.08 14.67 -21.69
N GLU A 829 23.36 14.86 -21.33
CA GLU A 829 24.38 15.40 -22.23
C GLU A 829 24.82 14.38 -23.29
N GLN A 830 25.11 13.14 -22.88
CA GLN A 830 25.70 12.12 -23.75
C GLN A 830 24.73 11.60 -24.84
N VAL A 831 23.44 11.48 -24.52
CA VAL A 831 22.46 10.83 -25.40
C VAL A 831 22.06 11.73 -26.57
N GLY A 832 22.03 11.18 -27.78
CA GLY A 832 21.52 11.85 -28.99
C GLY A 832 20.24 11.25 -29.57
N THR A 833 20.05 9.94 -29.38
CA THR A 833 18.88 9.20 -29.89
C THR A 833 18.35 8.26 -28.80
N ILE A 834 17.03 8.21 -28.65
CA ILE A 834 16.35 7.38 -27.65
C ILE A 834 15.46 6.37 -28.36
N TYR A 835 15.60 5.10 -28.00
CA TYR A 835 14.63 4.04 -28.32
C TYR A 835 13.89 3.67 -27.05
N HIS A 836 12.67 4.18 -26.91
CA HIS A 836 11.84 3.97 -25.73
C HIS A 836 10.95 2.75 -25.93
N ASN A 837 11.42 1.58 -25.46
CA ASN A 837 10.72 0.30 -25.54
C ASN A 837 10.21 -0.22 -24.18
N GLY A 838 10.85 0.18 -23.09
CA GLY A 838 10.49 -0.27 -21.75
C GLY A 838 9.03 -0.01 -21.40
N ALA A 839 8.33 -1.08 -21.02
CA ALA A 839 6.96 -1.06 -20.53
C ALA A 839 6.73 -2.28 -19.61
N LEU A 840 5.82 -2.14 -18.66
CA LEU A 840 5.17 -3.26 -17.99
C LEU A 840 4.09 -3.80 -18.94
N VAL A 841 4.15 -5.09 -19.27
CA VAL A 841 3.17 -5.77 -20.12
C VAL A 841 2.47 -6.84 -19.28
N ASN A 842 1.21 -6.60 -18.94
CA ASN A 842 0.35 -7.55 -18.24
C ASN A 842 -1.10 -7.28 -18.65
N TYR A 843 -1.78 -8.29 -19.19
CA TYR A 843 -3.15 -8.16 -19.72
C TYR A 843 -4.23 -8.25 -18.63
N LEU A 844 -3.85 -8.62 -17.39
CA LEU A 844 -4.76 -8.75 -16.25
C LEU A 844 -4.74 -7.53 -15.32
N TYR A 845 -3.70 -6.71 -15.40
CA TYR A 845 -3.56 -5.52 -14.56
C TYR A 845 -4.43 -4.37 -15.06
N ASP A 846 -4.88 -3.55 -14.11
CA ASP A 846 -5.61 -2.32 -14.36
C ASP A 846 -4.65 -1.18 -14.77
N TYR A 847 -5.20 -0.07 -15.25
CA TYR A 847 -4.42 1.10 -15.66
C TYR A 847 -3.58 1.64 -14.50
N ALA A 848 -4.17 1.72 -13.30
CA ALA A 848 -3.53 2.30 -12.12
C ALA A 848 -2.22 1.58 -11.76
N THR A 849 -2.20 0.25 -11.82
CA THR A 849 -1.02 -0.58 -11.56
C THR A 849 0.10 -0.34 -12.58
N MET A 850 -0.27 -0.14 -13.85
CA MET A 850 0.70 -0.02 -14.96
C MET A 850 1.20 1.41 -15.18
N ARG A 851 0.44 2.42 -14.71
CA ARG A 851 0.66 3.86 -14.91
C ARG A 851 2.08 4.32 -14.57
N ALA A 852 2.65 3.86 -13.45
CA ALA A 852 3.97 4.31 -12.99
C ALA A 852 5.07 4.00 -14.01
N THR A 853 5.07 2.78 -14.56
CA THR A 853 6.08 2.36 -15.54
C THR A 853 5.77 2.90 -16.94
N ASN A 854 4.53 2.74 -17.40
CA ASN A 854 4.18 2.98 -18.80
C ASN A 854 3.91 4.45 -19.12
N VAL A 855 3.45 5.26 -18.16
CA VAL A 855 3.04 6.65 -18.40
C VAL A 855 3.98 7.63 -17.72
N ALA A 856 4.21 7.48 -16.41
CA ALA A 856 5.14 8.36 -15.70
C ALA A 856 6.58 8.12 -16.18
N GLY A 857 6.98 6.87 -16.40
CA GLY A 857 8.27 6.54 -17.04
C GLY A 857 8.43 7.12 -18.44
N THR A 858 7.36 7.13 -19.26
CA THR A 858 7.38 7.80 -20.57
C THR A 858 7.60 9.30 -20.43
N ASN A 859 6.97 9.96 -19.46
CA ASN A 859 7.21 11.39 -19.18
C ASN A 859 8.67 11.66 -18.79
N GLU A 860 9.29 10.81 -17.96
CA GLU A 860 10.73 10.97 -17.64
C GLU A 860 11.61 10.83 -18.89
N VAL A 861 11.30 9.89 -19.77
CA VAL A 861 12.03 9.73 -21.04
C VAL A 861 11.82 10.93 -21.97
N LEU A 862 10.62 11.50 -22.02
CA LEU A 862 10.33 12.73 -22.76
C LEU A 862 11.10 13.92 -22.19
N ARG A 863 11.18 14.03 -20.87
CA ARG A 863 12.00 15.06 -20.21
C ARG A 863 13.47 14.91 -20.56
N LEU A 864 14.00 13.68 -20.56
CA LEU A 864 15.36 13.39 -21.03
C LEU A 864 15.55 13.82 -22.50
N ALA A 865 14.58 13.50 -23.36
CA ALA A 865 14.59 13.84 -24.78
C ALA A 865 14.63 15.35 -25.06
N MET A 866 14.04 16.15 -24.16
CA MET A 866 13.92 17.60 -24.28
C MET A 866 14.95 18.39 -23.45
N SER A 867 15.77 17.72 -22.64
CA SER A 867 16.81 18.37 -21.80
C SER A 867 18.13 18.57 -22.57
N HIS A 868 18.90 19.63 -22.26
CA HIS A 868 20.22 20.01 -22.83
C HIS A 868 20.30 20.27 -24.33
N ARG A 869 19.91 19.30 -25.14
CA ARG A 869 19.80 19.40 -26.60
C ARG A 869 18.60 18.57 -27.06
N PRO A 870 17.92 18.97 -28.15
CA PRO A 870 16.85 18.16 -28.71
C PRO A 870 17.39 16.80 -29.15
N LYS A 871 16.78 15.72 -28.66
CA LYS A 871 17.12 14.34 -29.02
C LYS A 871 16.06 13.77 -29.95
N GLN A 872 16.45 12.81 -30.79
CA GLN A 872 15.46 12.04 -31.55
C GLN A 872 14.87 10.93 -30.68
N LEU A 873 13.54 10.79 -30.69
CA LEU A 873 12.83 9.74 -29.95
C LEU A 873 12.17 8.74 -30.90
N ASN A 874 12.43 7.46 -30.70
CA ASN A 874 11.72 6.36 -31.33
C ASN A 874 10.92 5.63 -30.24
N HIS A 875 9.62 5.89 -30.17
CA HIS A 875 8.73 5.31 -29.16
C HIS A 875 8.09 4.01 -29.67
N VAL A 876 8.23 2.93 -28.91
CA VAL A 876 7.58 1.64 -29.19
C VAL A 876 6.26 1.56 -28.40
N SER A 877 5.18 1.88 -29.11
CA SER A 877 3.78 1.75 -28.70
C SER A 877 3.26 0.33 -29.00
N SER A 878 1.97 0.17 -29.29
CA SER A 878 1.36 -1.10 -29.71
C SER A 878 0.06 -0.84 -30.49
N THR A 879 -0.35 -1.75 -31.37
CA THR A 879 -1.70 -1.67 -31.96
C THR A 879 -2.82 -1.83 -30.93
N PHE A 880 -2.54 -2.34 -29.73
CA PHE A 880 -3.51 -2.39 -28.62
C PHE A 880 -4.00 -1.01 -28.16
N ILE A 881 -3.36 0.10 -28.58
CA ILE A 881 -3.89 1.45 -28.32
C ILE A 881 -5.28 1.69 -28.93
N PHE A 882 -5.72 0.83 -29.86
CA PHE A 882 -7.05 0.88 -30.47
C PHE A 882 -8.10 0.05 -29.72
N GLY A 883 -7.70 -0.74 -28.71
CA GLY A 883 -8.56 -1.66 -27.98
C GLY A 883 -9.54 -2.38 -28.90
N TRP A 884 -10.83 -2.20 -28.61
CA TRP A 884 -11.95 -2.83 -29.31
C TRP A 884 -12.58 -1.99 -30.42
N SER A 885 -11.87 -0.98 -30.95
CA SER A 885 -12.36 -0.17 -32.08
C SER A 885 -12.89 -1.05 -33.21
N THR A 886 -14.14 -0.79 -33.62
CA THR A 886 -14.90 -1.48 -34.67
C THR A 886 -14.71 -0.89 -36.07
N LYS A 887 -13.84 0.13 -36.21
CA LYS A 887 -13.42 0.66 -37.52
C LYS A 887 -12.89 -0.47 -38.41
N GLU A 888 -13.40 -0.53 -39.65
CA GLU A 888 -12.96 -1.53 -40.65
C GLU A 888 -11.47 -1.42 -40.96
N VAL A 889 -10.98 -0.19 -41.16
CA VAL A 889 -9.56 0.10 -41.40
C VAL A 889 -9.07 1.10 -40.36
N LEU A 890 -8.03 0.72 -39.64
CA LEU A 890 -7.28 1.59 -38.75
C LEU A 890 -6.06 2.15 -39.48
N TRP A 891 -6.00 3.47 -39.58
CA TRP A 891 -4.92 4.16 -40.27
C TRP A 891 -3.75 4.44 -39.33
N GLU A 892 -2.54 4.52 -39.88
CA GLU A 892 -1.35 4.89 -39.11
C GLU A 892 -1.51 6.27 -38.44
N THR A 893 -2.29 7.15 -39.05
CA THR A 893 -2.63 8.50 -38.56
C THR A 893 -3.71 8.53 -37.47
N ASP A 894 -4.46 7.44 -37.25
CA ASP A 894 -5.54 7.44 -36.27
C ASP A 894 -4.99 7.54 -34.85
N PRO A 895 -5.40 8.51 -34.03
CA PRO A 895 -4.95 8.67 -32.65
C PRO A 895 -5.79 7.89 -31.63
N ASN A 896 -6.85 7.20 -32.09
CA ASN A 896 -7.89 6.56 -31.28
C ASN A 896 -8.59 7.52 -30.30
N GLU A 897 -9.40 8.45 -30.80
CA GLU A 897 -10.12 9.43 -29.96
C GLU A 897 -11.23 8.79 -29.10
N ASP A 898 -11.85 7.71 -29.60
CA ASP A 898 -12.86 6.90 -28.91
C ASP A 898 -12.21 5.96 -27.88
N ARG A 899 -11.75 6.55 -26.78
CA ARG A 899 -11.13 5.88 -25.62
C ARG A 899 -12.06 4.95 -24.84
N GLU A 900 -13.36 5.01 -25.09
CA GLU A 900 -14.39 4.21 -24.39
C GLU A 900 -14.23 2.71 -24.65
N LEU A 901 -13.56 2.34 -25.74
CA LEU A 901 -13.31 0.94 -26.12
C LEU A 901 -11.97 0.40 -25.58
N LEU A 902 -11.38 1.08 -24.57
CA LEU A 902 -10.20 0.65 -23.84
C LEU A 902 -10.61 0.14 -22.44
N ASP A 903 -10.50 -1.16 -22.21
CA ASP A 903 -11.04 -1.83 -21.01
C ASP A 903 -10.01 -2.69 -20.23
N PHE A 904 -8.71 -2.65 -20.59
CA PHE A 904 -7.63 -3.27 -19.82
C PHE A 904 -6.39 -2.37 -19.72
N GLY A 905 -5.64 -2.52 -18.63
CA GLY A 905 -4.55 -1.61 -18.26
C GLY A 905 -3.45 -1.46 -19.32
N TYR A 906 -3.14 -2.53 -20.06
CA TYR A 906 -2.10 -2.46 -21.08
C TYR A 906 -2.50 -1.57 -22.27
N SER A 907 -3.70 -1.74 -22.82
CA SER A 907 -4.20 -0.91 -23.94
C SER A 907 -4.38 0.54 -23.51
N GLN A 908 -4.98 0.75 -22.33
CA GLN A 908 -5.15 2.07 -21.72
C GLN A 908 -3.80 2.78 -21.52
N SER A 909 -2.81 2.12 -20.91
CA SER A 909 -1.52 2.73 -20.61
C SER A 909 -0.68 3.04 -21.85
N LYS A 910 -0.73 2.19 -22.89
CA LYS A 910 -0.08 2.47 -24.18
C LYS A 910 -0.74 3.63 -24.90
N TRP A 911 -2.06 3.74 -24.84
CA TRP A 911 -2.78 4.87 -25.43
C TRP A 911 -2.38 6.18 -24.74
N VAL A 912 -2.40 6.24 -23.40
CA VAL A 912 -2.00 7.44 -22.65
C VAL A 912 -0.54 7.80 -22.95
N ALA A 913 0.39 6.85 -22.89
CA ALA A 913 1.79 7.10 -23.21
C ALA A 913 1.96 7.72 -24.60
N GLU A 914 1.20 7.24 -25.57
CA GLU A 914 1.21 7.79 -26.92
C GLU A 914 0.67 9.23 -26.99
N GLN A 915 -0.39 9.55 -26.25
CA GLN A 915 -0.91 10.93 -26.18
C GLN A 915 0.13 11.90 -25.62
N VAL A 916 0.86 11.50 -24.58
CA VAL A 916 1.93 12.34 -24.02
C VAL A 916 3.09 12.51 -25.02
N VAL A 917 3.44 11.47 -25.77
CA VAL A 917 4.45 11.57 -26.85
C VAL A 917 3.97 12.51 -27.96
N ARG A 918 2.69 12.45 -28.36
CA ARG A 918 2.08 13.35 -29.34
C ARG A 918 2.07 14.80 -28.85
N ASP A 919 1.76 15.02 -27.57
CA ASP A 919 1.84 16.33 -26.92
C ASP A 919 3.29 16.87 -26.99
N ALA A 920 4.29 16.06 -26.68
CA ALA A 920 5.70 16.44 -26.85
C ALA A 920 6.09 16.74 -28.31
N MET A 921 5.58 15.96 -29.27
CA MET A 921 5.78 16.24 -30.71
C MET A 921 5.18 17.59 -31.11
N ALA A 922 4.00 17.93 -30.59
CA ALA A 922 3.38 19.23 -30.82
C ALA A 922 4.20 20.40 -30.25
N GLN A 923 5.02 20.13 -29.22
CA GLN A 923 5.99 21.07 -28.63
C GLN A 923 7.36 21.07 -29.35
N GLY A 924 7.48 20.39 -30.50
CA GLY A 924 8.69 20.39 -31.33
C GLY A 924 9.66 19.23 -31.11
N LEU A 925 9.31 18.22 -30.30
CA LEU A 925 10.14 17.02 -30.17
C LEU A 925 10.17 16.23 -31.49
N GLN A 926 11.36 15.92 -31.98
CA GLN A 926 11.55 15.03 -33.13
C GLN A 926 11.33 13.58 -32.70
N ALA A 927 10.09 13.09 -32.83
CA ALA A 927 9.74 11.73 -32.45
C ALA A 927 9.09 10.92 -33.58
N ARG A 928 9.13 9.59 -33.42
CA ARG A 928 8.45 8.59 -34.24
C ARG A 928 7.73 7.62 -33.32
N ILE A 929 6.53 7.19 -33.72
CA ILE A 929 5.75 6.21 -32.96
C ILE A 929 5.65 4.93 -33.78
N PHE A 930 6.15 3.83 -33.24
CA PHE A 930 5.99 2.51 -33.84
C PHE A 930 4.94 1.73 -33.05
N ARG A 931 3.92 1.18 -33.71
CA ARG A 931 2.85 0.38 -33.13
C ARG A 931 2.98 -1.07 -33.63
N PRO A 932 3.87 -1.89 -33.04
CA PRO A 932 3.86 -3.32 -33.30
C PRO A 932 2.52 -3.96 -32.94
N ALA A 933 2.10 -4.88 -33.81
CA ALA A 933 1.06 -5.84 -33.49
C ALA A 933 1.62 -6.94 -32.57
N LEU A 934 1.18 -8.19 -32.74
CA LEU A 934 1.60 -9.29 -31.88
C LEU A 934 3.05 -9.68 -32.20
N ILE A 935 3.99 -9.17 -31.41
CA ILE A 935 5.41 -9.53 -31.53
C ILE A 935 5.58 -11.00 -31.13
N THR A 936 6.16 -11.79 -32.03
CA THR A 936 6.42 -13.22 -31.82
C THR A 936 7.91 -13.51 -31.65
N PRO A 937 8.30 -14.72 -31.21
CA PRO A 937 9.66 -15.21 -31.40
C PRO A 937 10.16 -14.99 -32.83
N SER A 938 11.48 -14.97 -33.00
CA SER A 938 12.09 -14.71 -34.30
C SER A 938 11.72 -15.77 -35.34
N VAL A 939 11.99 -15.49 -36.61
CA VAL A 939 11.79 -16.47 -37.69
C VAL A 939 12.58 -17.76 -37.42
N ALA A 940 13.75 -17.67 -36.78
CA ALA A 940 14.56 -18.81 -36.33
C ALA A 940 14.10 -19.45 -35.00
N GLY A 941 13.03 -18.92 -34.40
CA GLY A 941 12.44 -19.32 -33.12
C GLY A 941 13.23 -18.85 -31.89
N GLY A 942 14.13 -17.88 -32.02
CA GLY A 942 14.88 -17.28 -30.92
C GLY A 942 14.00 -16.34 -30.09
N GLY A 943 14.36 -16.12 -28.82
CA GLY A 943 13.61 -15.29 -27.87
C GLY A 943 13.22 -16.00 -26.57
N GLY A 944 12.46 -15.32 -25.73
CA GLY A 944 12.14 -15.79 -24.38
C GLY A 944 10.72 -15.51 -23.86
N SER A 945 9.80 -14.99 -24.69
CA SER A 945 8.45 -14.66 -24.23
C SER A 945 7.43 -15.77 -24.45
N PHE A 946 6.55 -15.91 -23.47
CA PHE A 946 5.29 -16.65 -23.55
C PHE A 946 4.14 -15.63 -23.64
N ASP A 947 4.13 -14.80 -24.68
CA ASP A 947 3.07 -13.81 -24.89
C ASP A 947 1.73 -14.50 -25.22
N ILE A 948 0.65 -13.73 -25.26
CA ILE A 948 -0.72 -14.19 -25.50
C ILE A 948 -0.83 -15.07 -26.75
N ALA A 949 -0.12 -14.71 -27.83
CA ALA A 949 -0.09 -15.48 -29.08
C ALA A 949 0.52 -16.87 -28.89
N VAL A 950 1.67 -16.98 -28.22
CA VAL A 950 2.35 -18.27 -27.99
C VAL A 950 1.51 -19.16 -27.07
N ARG A 951 0.92 -18.57 -26.02
CA ARG A 951 0.07 -19.31 -25.09
C ARG A 951 -1.15 -19.90 -25.78
N LEU A 952 -1.81 -19.10 -26.62
CA LEU A 952 -2.99 -19.53 -27.37
C LEU A 952 -2.61 -20.62 -28.39
N LEU A 953 -1.55 -20.42 -29.17
CA LEU A 953 -1.12 -21.42 -30.18
C LEU A 953 -0.68 -22.74 -29.54
N ALA A 954 0.04 -22.71 -28.42
CA ALA A 954 0.45 -23.92 -27.71
C ALA A 954 -0.79 -24.71 -27.23
N PHE A 955 -1.79 -24.01 -26.70
CA PHE A 955 -3.07 -24.60 -26.31
C PHE A 955 -3.82 -25.21 -27.50
N MET A 956 -3.96 -24.45 -28.59
CA MET A 956 -4.61 -24.91 -29.82
C MET A 956 -3.94 -26.16 -30.39
N VAL A 957 -2.60 -26.22 -30.41
CA VAL A 957 -1.82 -27.40 -30.84
C VAL A 957 -2.08 -28.59 -29.93
N LYS A 958 -2.01 -28.39 -28.61
CA LYS A 958 -2.21 -29.45 -27.60
C LYS A 958 -3.60 -30.09 -27.73
N HIS A 959 -4.63 -29.26 -27.90
CA HIS A 959 -6.03 -29.72 -27.95
C HIS A 959 -6.57 -29.91 -29.38
N GLN A 960 -5.73 -29.69 -30.39
CA GLN A 960 -6.03 -29.81 -31.82
C GLN A 960 -7.32 -29.09 -32.23
N LEU A 961 -7.46 -27.82 -31.82
CA LEU A 961 -8.62 -26.98 -32.08
C LEU A 961 -8.24 -25.67 -32.78
N THR A 962 -9.10 -25.16 -33.66
CA THR A 962 -8.92 -23.91 -34.39
C THR A 962 -10.22 -23.14 -34.56
N THR A 963 -10.13 -21.87 -34.95
CA THR A 963 -11.27 -20.98 -35.18
C THR A 963 -11.39 -20.56 -36.65
N THR A 964 -12.62 -20.44 -37.15
CA THR A 964 -12.94 -19.94 -38.49
C THR A 964 -13.02 -18.41 -38.58
N ALA A 965 -12.74 -17.70 -37.48
CA ALA A 965 -12.81 -16.24 -37.39
C ALA A 965 -11.92 -15.54 -38.43
N GLN A 966 -12.45 -14.48 -39.05
CA GLN A 966 -11.77 -13.71 -40.11
C GLN A 966 -10.96 -12.50 -39.60
N ASN A 967 -10.70 -12.44 -38.29
CA ASN A 967 -9.82 -11.43 -37.71
C ASN A 967 -8.42 -11.50 -38.32
N GLN A 968 -7.87 -10.35 -38.71
CA GLN A 968 -6.49 -10.28 -39.17
C GLN A 968 -5.54 -10.63 -38.02
N VAL A 969 -4.71 -11.65 -38.23
CA VAL A 969 -3.64 -12.06 -37.33
C VAL A 969 -2.32 -11.53 -37.85
N SER A 970 -1.79 -10.50 -37.19
CA SER A 970 -0.48 -9.93 -37.50
C SER A 970 0.59 -10.42 -36.53
N PHE A 971 1.09 -11.63 -36.75
CA PHE A 971 2.28 -12.15 -36.07
C PHE A 971 3.56 -11.55 -36.67
N CYS A 972 4.26 -10.78 -35.86
CA CYS A 972 5.40 -9.97 -36.27
C CYS A 972 6.67 -10.49 -35.60
N PRO A 973 7.57 -11.19 -36.32
CA PRO A 973 8.81 -11.73 -35.74
C PRO A 973 9.67 -10.63 -35.11
N ALA A 974 10.11 -10.83 -33.86
CA ALA A 974 10.84 -9.81 -33.10
C ALA A 974 12.14 -9.34 -33.78
N ASP A 975 12.85 -10.22 -34.49
CA ASP A 975 14.05 -9.89 -35.26
C ASP A 975 13.73 -8.95 -36.44
N LEU A 976 12.64 -9.24 -37.17
CA LEU A 976 12.18 -8.40 -38.27
C LEU A 976 11.70 -7.03 -37.78
N VAL A 977 10.87 -7.02 -36.72
CA VAL A 977 10.32 -5.80 -36.13
C VAL A 977 11.44 -4.89 -35.62
N ALA A 978 12.41 -5.46 -34.88
CA ALA A 978 13.57 -4.70 -34.41
C ALA A 978 14.38 -4.11 -35.56
N ARG A 979 14.66 -4.92 -36.59
CA ARG A 979 15.45 -4.50 -37.74
C ARG A 979 14.79 -3.34 -38.47
N ASN A 980 13.49 -3.45 -38.75
CA ASN A 980 12.74 -2.42 -39.47
C ASN A 980 12.53 -1.15 -38.65
N ILE A 981 12.33 -1.25 -37.33
CA ILE A 981 12.22 -0.07 -36.46
C ILE A 981 13.52 0.74 -36.49
N VAL A 982 14.68 0.10 -36.37
CA VAL A 982 15.99 0.79 -36.44
C VAL A 982 16.22 1.36 -37.85
N ALA A 983 15.92 0.59 -38.89
CA ALA A 983 16.10 1.00 -40.28
C ALA A 983 15.24 2.23 -40.67
N ILE A 984 14.03 2.36 -40.11
CA ILE A 984 13.17 3.52 -40.30
C ILE A 984 13.60 4.67 -39.38
N GLY A 985 14.05 4.37 -38.17
CA GLY A 985 14.48 5.34 -37.15
C GLY A 985 15.65 6.22 -37.59
N GLU A 986 16.52 5.71 -38.48
CA GLU A 986 17.66 6.48 -39.02
C GLU A 986 17.28 7.37 -40.22
N GLN A 987 16.07 7.27 -40.75
CA GLN A 987 15.65 8.10 -41.87
C GLN A 987 15.14 9.46 -41.38
N PRO A 988 15.70 10.61 -41.81
CA PRO A 988 15.21 11.91 -41.37
C PRO A 988 13.76 12.19 -41.78
N ALA A 989 13.35 11.71 -42.96
CA ALA A 989 11.99 11.91 -43.49
C ALA A 989 10.89 11.15 -42.73
N SER A 990 11.24 10.24 -41.82
CA SER A 990 10.26 9.49 -41.02
C SER A 990 9.90 10.19 -39.70
N VAL A 991 10.57 11.29 -39.33
CA VAL A 991 10.24 12.10 -38.14
C VAL A 991 8.81 12.65 -38.24
N GLY A 992 8.08 12.64 -37.13
CA GLY A 992 6.70 13.12 -37.07
C GLY A 992 5.66 12.06 -37.44
N LEU A 993 6.09 10.91 -37.96
CA LEU A 993 5.19 9.86 -38.43
C LEU A 993 4.94 8.79 -37.38
N THR A 994 3.78 8.14 -37.54
CA THR A 994 3.39 6.94 -36.80
C THR A 994 3.39 5.76 -37.77
N PHE A 995 3.79 4.58 -37.31
CA PHE A 995 3.93 3.38 -38.13
C PHE A 995 3.19 2.20 -37.50
N HIS A 996 2.29 1.56 -38.24
CA HIS A 996 1.74 0.26 -37.84
C HIS A 996 2.73 -0.82 -38.28
N VAL A 997 3.35 -1.47 -37.30
CA VAL A 997 4.31 -2.55 -37.57
C VAL A 997 3.53 -3.87 -37.55
N THR A 998 2.87 -4.14 -38.67
CA THR A 998 1.96 -5.27 -38.92
C THR A 998 2.46 -6.09 -40.12
N ARG A 999 1.85 -7.27 -40.34
CA ARG A 999 2.11 -8.09 -41.53
C ARG A 999 1.69 -7.37 -42.81
N ASP A 1000 2.38 -7.67 -43.92
CA ASP A 1000 2.06 -7.08 -45.22
C ASP A 1000 0.78 -7.64 -45.81
N ASP A 1001 0.65 -8.96 -45.72
CA ASP A 1001 -0.44 -9.71 -46.28
C ASP A 1001 -1.40 -10.13 -45.17
N TYR A 1002 -2.68 -10.20 -45.53
CA TYR A 1002 -3.72 -10.71 -44.64
C TYR A 1002 -3.47 -12.20 -44.33
N ALA A 1003 -3.63 -12.54 -43.07
CA ALA A 1003 -3.68 -13.91 -42.57
C ALA A 1003 -4.68 -13.95 -41.41
N ASN A 1004 -5.33 -15.09 -41.21
CA ASN A 1004 -6.17 -15.35 -40.04
C ASN A 1004 -5.63 -16.55 -39.24
N MET A 1005 -6.35 -16.91 -38.17
CA MET A 1005 -5.93 -18.01 -37.31
C MET A 1005 -6.05 -19.38 -37.99
N SER A 1006 -7.04 -19.56 -38.88
CA SER A 1006 -7.18 -20.77 -39.69
C SER A 1006 -5.95 -21.01 -40.57
N ASP A 1007 -5.42 -19.97 -41.24
CA ASP A 1007 -4.20 -20.06 -42.05
C ASP A 1007 -2.98 -20.50 -41.21
N VAL A 1008 -2.83 -19.94 -40.00
CA VAL A 1008 -1.74 -20.29 -39.09
C VAL A 1008 -1.85 -21.76 -38.65
N THR A 1009 -3.03 -22.19 -38.22
CA THR A 1009 -3.23 -23.58 -37.77
C THR A 1009 -3.11 -24.59 -38.90
N ALA A 1010 -3.48 -24.24 -40.14
CA ALA A 1010 -3.25 -25.08 -41.31
C ALA A 1010 -1.76 -25.35 -41.54
N ILE A 1011 -0.90 -24.35 -41.34
CA ILE A 1011 0.56 -24.53 -41.42
C ILE A 1011 1.06 -25.38 -40.24
N LEU A 1012 0.57 -25.16 -39.02
CA LEU A 1012 0.93 -25.98 -37.86
C LEU A 1012 0.50 -27.44 -38.04
N ALA A 1013 -0.66 -27.69 -38.65
CA ALA A 1013 -1.15 -29.02 -39.00
C ALA A 1013 -0.16 -29.76 -39.90
N GLN A 1014 0.39 -29.08 -40.91
CA GLN A 1014 1.40 -29.63 -41.80
C GLN A 1014 2.74 -29.87 -41.09
N LEU A 1015 3.19 -28.92 -40.25
CA LEU A 1015 4.48 -29.01 -39.55
C LEU A 1015 4.52 -30.09 -38.47
N GLY A 1016 3.37 -30.38 -37.85
CA GLY A 1016 3.24 -31.31 -36.75
C GLY A 1016 2.51 -32.61 -37.07
N GLU A 1017 2.06 -32.80 -38.31
CA GLU A 1017 1.17 -33.90 -38.72
C GLU A 1017 -0.10 -34.00 -37.84
N LEU A 1018 -0.69 -32.84 -37.52
CA LEU A 1018 -1.84 -32.72 -36.61
C LEU A 1018 -3.16 -32.57 -37.37
N LYS A 1019 -4.28 -32.90 -36.73
CA LYS A 1019 -5.63 -32.71 -37.28
C LYS A 1019 -6.43 -31.74 -36.42
N PHE A 1020 -6.54 -30.49 -36.86
CA PHE A 1020 -7.33 -29.48 -36.15
C PHE A 1020 -8.82 -29.61 -36.44
N THR A 1021 -9.64 -29.51 -35.39
CA THR A 1021 -11.09 -29.32 -35.52
C THR A 1021 -11.40 -27.82 -35.54
N ALA A 1022 -12.11 -27.35 -36.56
CA ALA A 1022 -12.45 -25.94 -36.72
C ALA A 1022 -13.82 -25.64 -36.10
N TYR A 1023 -13.90 -24.52 -35.39
CA TYR A 1023 -15.10 -24.03 -34.72
C TYR A 1023 -15.34 -22.56 -35.10
N ASP A 1024 -16.59 -22.11 -35.13
CA ASP A 1024 -16.89 -20.67 -35.13
C ASP A 1024 -16.38 -20.03 -33.83
N LEU A 1025 -16.33 -18.70 -33.77
CA LEU A 1025 -15.69 -18.01 -32.64
C LEU A 1025 -16.36 -18.30 -31.30
N ASP A 1026 -17.69 -18.36 -31.29
CA ASP A 1026 -18.49 -18.66 -30.10
C ASP A 1026 -18.19 -20.08 -29.59
N ARG A 1027 -18.28 -21.08 -30.49
CA ARG A 1027 -18.01 -22.48 -30.12
C ARG A 1027 -16.54 -22.70 -29.80
N PHE A 1028 -15.62 -22.03 -30.49
CA PHE A 1028 -14.19 -22.14 -30.22
C PHE A 1028 -13.87 -21.80 -28.78
N VAL A 1029 -14.47 -20.74 -28.22
CA VAL A 1029 -14.20 -20.39 -26.82
C VAL A 1029 -14.90 -21.29 -25.84
N THR A 1030 -16.10 -21.82 -26.15
CA THR A 1030 -16.66 -22.91 -25.35
C THR A 1030 -15.64 -24.05 -25.22
N GLU A 1031 -15.03 -24.45 -26.34
CA GLU A 1031 -14.00 -25.51 -26.34
C GLU A 1031 -12.71 -25.10 -25.61
N VAL A 1032 -12.26 -23.84 -25.71
CA VAL A 1032 -11.12 -23.34 -24.93
C VAL A 1032 -11.44 -23.41 -23.43
N THR A 1033 -12.63 -22.98 -23.04
CA THR A 1033 -13.06 -22.90 -21.64
C THR A 1033 -13.22 -24.28 -21.02
N GLU A 1034 -13.85 -25.21 -21.75
CA GLU A 1034 -14.08 -26.58 -21.29
C GLU A 1034 -12.79 -27.41 -21.20
N ARG A 1035 -11.80 -27.12 -22.06
CA ARG A 1035 -10.58 -27.93 -22.17
C ARG A 1035 -9.38 -27.35 -21.45
N CYS A 1036 -9.37 -26.05 -21.13
CA CYS A 1036 -8.24 -25.39 -20.47
C CYS A 1036 -8.19 -25.73 -18.98
N VAL A 1037 -7.08 -26.33 -18.58
CA VAL A 1037 -6.83 -26.76 -17.19
C VAL A 1037 -5.66 -25.96 -16.59
N PRO A 1038 -5.50 -25.92 -15.24
CA PRO A 1038 -4.40 -25.20 -14.59
C PRO A 1038 -2.98 -25.56 -15.08
N GLY A 1039 -2.80 -26.77 -15.63
CA GLY A 1039 -1.55 -27.19 -16.26
C GLY A 1039 -1.25 -26.57 -17.63
N ASP A 1040 -2.20 -25.83 -18.21
CA ASP A 1040 -2.02 -25.12 -19.48
C ASP A 1040 -1.40 -23.74 -19.29
N ILE A 1041 -0.43 -23.41 -20.14
CA ILE A 1041 0.19 -22.09 -20.12
C ILE A 1041 -0.80 -20.96 -20.48
N LEU A 1042 -1.94 -21.27 -21.11
CA LEU A 1042 -3.01 -20.32 -21.43
C LEU A 1042 -3.87 -19.97 -20.20
N PHE A 1043 -3.95 -20.86 -19.21
CA PHE A 1043 -4.86 -20.75 -18.07
C PHE A 1043 -4.86 -19.38 -17.37
N PRO A 1044 -3.70 -18.71 -17.14
CA PRO A 1044 -3.69 -17.39 -16.50
C PRO A 1044 -4.42 -16.30 -17.30
N LEU A 1045 -4.57 -16.47 -18.61
CA LEU A 1045 -5.24 -15.51 -19.48
C LEU A 1045 -6.67 -15.90 -19.83
N LEU A 1046 -7.20 -17.01 -19.30
CA LEU A 1046 -8.53 -17.51 -19.63
C LEU A 1046 -9.62 -16.44 -19.37
N ASP A 1047 -9.56 -15.77 -18.22
CA ASP A 1047 -10.50 -14.68 -17.87
C ASP A 1047 -10.44 -13.51 -18.87
N PHE A 1048 -9.24 -13.16 -19.34
CA PHE A 1048 -9.04 -12.13 -20.36
C PHE A 1048 -9.68 -12.51 -21.69
N PHE A 1049 -9.56 -13.76 -22.13
CA PHE A 1049 -10.19 -14.21 -23.38
C PHE A 1049 -11.72 -14.22 -23.28
N LEU A 1050 -12.25 -14.75 -22.17
CA LEU A 1050 -13.70 -14.81 -21.92
C LEU A 1050 -14.36 -13.43 -21.98
N ARG A 1051 -13.83 -12.45 -21.26
CA ARG A 1051 -14.40 -11.09 -21.21
C ARG A 1051 -14.29 -10.33 -22.54
N SER A 1052 -13.29 -10.68 -23.35
CA SER A 1052 -12.94 -9.93 -24.56
C SER A 1052 -13.64 -10.47 -25.81
N MET A 1053 -14.41 -11.56 -25.67
CA MET A 1053 -14.96 -12.30 -26.79
C MET A 1053 -15.85 -11.49 -27.72
N ASP A 1054 -16.93 -10.91 -27.19
CA ASP A 1054 -17.89 -10.14 -28.00
C ASP A 1054 -17.17 -9.00 -28.73
N ASN A 1055 -16.18 -8.41 -28.05
CA ASN A 1055 -15.33 -7.37 -28.61
C ASN A 1055 -14.38 -7.92 -29.70
N ILE A 1056 -13.81 -9.12 -29.54
CA ILE A 1056 -13.00 -9.79 -30.57
C ILE A 1056 -13.86 -10.13 -31.79
N ALA A 1057 -15.07 -10.65 -31.58
CA ALA A 1057 -16.04 -10.96 -32.63
C ALA A 1057 -16.43 -9.69 -33.41
N ALA A 1058 -16.72 -8.60 -32.70
CA ALA A 1058 -17.04 -7.31 -33.30
C ALA A 1058 -15.90 -6.72 -34.16
N MET A 1059 -14.66 -7.21 -33.98
CA MET A 1059 -13.48 -6.80 -34.76
C MET A 1059 -13.16 -7.75 -35.93
N GLU A 1060 -14.02 -8.68 -36.31
CA GLU A 1060 -13.75 -9.72 -37.32
C GLU A 1060 -13.14 -9.15 -38.62
N PHE A 1061 -13.65 -8.02 -39.11
CA PHE A 1061 -13.18 -7.42 -40.37
C PHE A 1061 -12.15 -6.29 -40.19
N LYS A 1062 -11.69 -6.06 -38.96
CA LYS A 1062 -10.71 -5.01 -38.66
C LYS A 1062 -9.39 -5.25 -39.37
N ARG A 1063 -8.86 -4.23 -40.03
CA ARG A 1063 -7.58 -4.22 -40.73
C ARG A 1063 -6.72 -3.05 -40.28
N TYR A 1064 -5.40 -3.22 -40.35
CA TYR A 1064 -4.43 -2.17 -40.09
C TYR A 1064 -3.79 -1.72 -41.40
N ASP A 1065 -3.92 -0.45 -41.74
CA ASP A 1065 -3.11 0.14 -42.80
C ASP A 1065 -1.66 0.27 -42.33
N ASN A 1066 -0.72 -0.11 -43.16
CA ASN A 1066 0.71 0.00 -42.88
C ASN A 1066 1.49 0.60 -44.07
N ALA A 1067 0.82 1.41 -44.89
CA ALA A 1067 1.38 1.90 -46.14
C ALA A 1067 2.64 2.74 -45.94
N ALA A 1068 2.70 3.61 -44.92
CA ALA A 1068 3.91 4.37 -44.63
C ALA A 1068 5.01 3.45 -44.08
N TYR A 1069 4.69 2.51 -43.19
CA TYR A 1069 5.66 1.52 -42.71
C TYR A 1069 6.32 0.75 -43.86
N ARG A 1070 5.52 0.24 -44.82
CA ARG A 1070 6.01 -0.47 -46.01
C ARG A 1070 6.89 0.40 -46.89
N ARG A 1071 6.47 1.65 -47.14
CA ARG A 1071 7.22 2.60 -47.95
C ARG A 1071 8.58 2.93 -47.33
N PHE A 1072 8.60 3.26 -46.03
CA PHE A 1072 9.82 3.67 -45.34
C PHE A 1072 10.78 2.52 -45.07
N ARG A 1073 10.31 1.30 -44.82
CA ARG A 1073 11.24 0.16 -44.74
C ARG A 1073 11.86 -0.15 -46.10
N ALA A 1074 11.08 -0.06 -47.19
CA ALA A 1074 11.56 -0.37 -48.54
C ALA A 1074 12.59 0.66 -49.06
N SER A 1075 12.56 1.89 -48.55
CA SER A 1075 13.58 2.90 -48.84
C SER A 1075 14.87 2.75 -48.03
N SER A 1076 14.92 1.84 -47.05
CA SER A 1076 16.13 1.56 -46.28
C SER A 1076 16.90 0.37 -46.84
N PRO A 1077 18.24 0.43 -46.97
CA PRO A 1077 19.04 -0.74 -47.33
C PRO A 1077 18.98 -1.85 -46.27
N GLU A 1078 18.59 -1.50 -45.04
CA GLU A 1078 18.48 -2.44 -43.91
C GLU A 1078 17.07 -2.97 -43.68
N GLY A 1079 16.07 -2.38 -44.33
CA GLY A 1079 14.68 -2.76 -44.20
C GLY A 1079 14.39 -4.08 -44.92
N LEU A 1080 13.58 -4.92 -44.29
CA LEU A 1080 13.16 -6.22 -44.83
C LEU A 1080 11.65 -6.26 -45.03
N ALA A 1081 11.23 -6.84 -46.15
CA ALA A 1081 9.82 -7.19 -46.37
C ALA A 1081 9.36 -8.27 -45.37
N ASP A 1082 8.04 -8.37 -45.17
CA ASP A 1082 7.48 -9.41 -44.30
C ASP A 1082 7.73 -10.79 -44.92
N PRO A 1083 8.27 -11.77 -44.15
CA PRO A 1083 8.48 -13.11 -44.67
C PRO A 1083 7.15 -13.84 -44.91
N PRO A 1084 7.19 -14.91 -45.74
CA PRO A 1084 6.06 -15.81 -45.90
C PRO A 1084 5.52 -16.29 -44.55
N LEU A 1085 4.18 -16.39 -44.43
CA LEU A 1085 3.52 -16.82 -43.18
C LEU A 1085 4.08 -18.15 -42.66
N ARG A 1086 4.42 -19.07 -43.57
CA ARG A 1086 5.00 -20.38 -43.24
C ARG A 1086 6.30 -20.27 -42.45
N ASP A 1087 7.14 -19.29 -42.73
CA ASP A 1087 8.43 -19.13 -42.05
C ASP A 1087 8.23 -18.58 -40.64
N VAL A 1088 7.29 -17.65 -40.47
CA VAL A 1088 6.89 -17.10 -39.15
C VAL A 1088 6.30 -18.20 -38.27
N VAL A 1089 5.35 -18.97 -38.80
CA VAL A 1089 4.74 -20.09 -38.10
C VAL A 1089 5.76 -21.19 -37.81
N GLY A 1090 6.69 -21.45 -38.74
CA GLY A 1090 7.82 -22.37 -38.52
C GLY A 1090 8.77 -21.92 -37.40
N GLY A 1091 9.01 -20.61 -37.26
CA GLY A 1091 9.74 -20.03 -36.13
C GLY A 1091 9.03 -20.25 -34.79
N LEU A 1092 7.72 -19.97 -34.74
CA LEU A 1092 6.87 -20.24 -33.58
C LEU A 1092 6.87 -21.72 -33.19
N TRP A 1093 6.72 -22.63 -34.16
CA TRP A 1093 6.77 -24.08 -33.95
C TRP A 1093 8.10 -24.51 -33.32
N ARG A 1094 9.23 -24.06 -33.88
CA ARG A 1094 10.57 -24.36 -33.34
C ARG A 1094 10.75 -23.81 -31.93
N PHE A 1095 10.28 -22.59 -31.66
CA PHE A 1095 10.31 -22.01 -30.33
C PHE A 1095 9.51 -22.86 -29.33
N MET A 1096 8.25 -23.20 -29.65
CA MET A 1096 7.39 -23.98 -28.79
C MET A 1096 7.98 -25.37 -28.50
N LYS A 1097 8.55 -26.05 -29.50
CA LYS A 1097 9.26 -27.33 -29.30
C LYS A 1097 10.48 -27.19 -28.39
N ARG A 1098 11.37 -26.21 -28.65
CA ARG A 1098 12.58 -26.00 -27.83
C ARG A 1098 12.28 -25.66 -26.38
N ARG A 1099 11.15 -24.99 -26.13
CA ARG A 1099 10.67 -24.66 -24.78
C ARG A 1099 9.84 -25.77 -24.13
N GLY A 1100 9.64 -26.90 -24.81
CA GLY A 1100 8.86 -28.03 -24.30
C GLY A 1100 7.36 -27.74 -24.17
N LEU A 1101 6.82 -26.74 -24.89
CA LEU A 1101 5.40 -26.38 -24.83
C LEU A 1101 4.50 -27.31 -25.64
N ILE A 1102 5.08 -28.01 -26.62
CA ILE A 1102 4.38 -28.95 -27.51
C ILE A 1102 5.23 -30.21 -27.67
N ALA A 1103 4.59 -31.37 -27.84
CA ALA A 1103 5.27 -32.65 -27.95
C ALA A 1103 6.12 -32.76 -29.22
N ALA A 1104 7.23 -33.50 -29.16
CA ALA A 1104 7.97 -33.91 -30.35
C ALA A 1104 7.16 -34.99 -31.11
N PRO A 1105 7.10 -34.94 -32.46
CA PRO A 1105 6.53 -36.05 -33.21
C PRO A 1105 7.27 -37.34 -32.85
N ALA A 1106 6.53 -38.44 -32.70
CA ALA A 1106 7.14 -39.76 -32.52
C ALA A 1106 7.94 -40.09 -33.79
N GLY A 1107 9.28 -40.03 -33.73
CA GLY A 1107 10.14 -40.54 -34.80
C GLY A 1107 11.22 -39.63 -35.39
N VAL A 1108 11.76 -38.65 -34.67
CA VAL A 1108 13.05 -38.04 -35.05
C VAL A 1108 13.95 -37.98 -33.82
N VAL A 1109 14.90 -38.92 -33.76
CA VAL A 1109 16.03 -38.98 -32.82
C VAL A 1109 17.07 -37.94 -33.22
#